data_AF-A0A351P0F8-F1
#
_entry.id   AF-A0A351P0F8-F1
#
_cell.length_a   1.000
_cell.length_b   1.000
_cell.length_c   1.000
_cell.angle_alpha   90.00
_cell.angle_beta   90.00
_cell.angle_gamma   90.00
#
_symmetry.space_group_name_H-M   'P 1'
#
loop_
_entity.id
_entity.type
_entity.pdbx_description
1 polymer ?
#
loop_
_entity_poly.entity_id
_entity_poly.type
_entity_poly.pdbx_seq_one_letter_code
_entity_poly.pdbx_strand_id
1 'polypeptide(L)'
;MKPNRSAHILLLLVYSLFSSTGIAQNITAAAPIIQPGAPGKKSAILDANTAIAIADSSYSPADVRFMQGMIIHHHQAVLMSRLAAQRTNNSAILDLSGRIDVSQDDEIIFMQDWLKDRSEEAPDPTAEHAIHRHHGMAGMATPEQMAALTKAESTDFDRLFLSLMIAHHDGAIKMVEDLRDQSGSAYDAQINEFAADVKNDQVVEIQRMNELLVSLSTDPRANLAAGLFDAEEAILNMRLLASQRKPPGFFDPKNPGGYGAGDSEGDTNSDNGAPEDTTNETPSSLGKESNEKPAESVEDTADGLRYPMLSFYNTDMAFRDNLLVTGSYHGFNLYQLDERGLPSLATSVVCPGGQGDVSIIGDLLIMSVEQTRGRLDCGLQGLMDDVSEERFRGIRIFDISNINLPIQVGAVQTCRGSHTHSVVAGPTHDGKIIVYNSGTSSVRKEEELASCIDGTPGDDRTALFRIDVIEIPIADPSKARIVDSPAVFADPNSGSLAGLWRGGDHGDDTQETYRTDQCHDITVFPSANLAAGACSGNGILFDITDPLKPTRIDAVTDKGFAYWHSATFNNEGTKILFTDEWGGGGRARCRAWDPMNWGADAIYDIVDGKLVFKSNYKIPAPQVETENCVAHNGAIIPVPGRDIFVQAWYQGGISVIEFTDSKKPIEIAYFDRGPLDEEVLLTGGFWSVYYYQGAIYGTEIVRGLDIFELLPSRYLSLNEIEAAKLAYPIVGPKKLFNPQQQVPMAWPDVPLVASAYIDQFERANAISSVTADSVRQLLLQIPEYVKQDKSFEVEKVISRIKKELSDVDADQVDVNRFHRTLKGIASQSQASI
;
A
#
# COMPACT_ATOMS: atom_id res chain seq x y z
N MET A 1 -94.84 12.62 6.28
CA MET A 1 -95.13 11.75 7.44
C MET A 1 -94.16 12.09 8.58
N LYS A 2 -94.58 12.01 9.84
CA LYS A 2 -93.72 11.82 11.04
C LYS A 2 -93.48 10.30 11.23
N PRO A 3 -92.64 9.81 12.18
CA PRO A 3 -91.75 10.48 13.16
C PRO A 3 -90.25 10.17 12.87
N ASN A 4 -89.22 10.40 13.72
CA ASN A 4 -89.02 11.11 15.01
C ASN A 4 -88.15 12.37 14.79
N ARG A 5 -87.79 13.27 15.72
CA ARG A 5 -87.75 13.38 17.20
C ARG A 5 -86.48 12.89 17.95
N SER A 6 -85.44 13.73 17.88
CA SER A 6 -84.87 14.53 18.99
C SER A 6 -84.40 13.89 20.31
N ALA A 7 -83.20 14.38 20.71
CA ALA A 7 -82.71 14.69 22.07
C ALA A 7 -81.75 13.67 22.73
N HIS A 8 -80.51 14.12 23.05
CA HIS A 8 -80.25 14.78 24.33
C HIS A 8 -79.00 15.67 24.31
N ILE A 9 -79.07 16.73 25.13
CA ILE A 9 -77.96 17.59 25.57
C ILE A 9 -77.50 17.04 26.92
N LEU A 10 -76.19 16.95 27.21
CA LEU A 10 -75.50 17.72 28.26
C LEU A 10 -74.04 17.27 28.47
N LEU A 11 -73.17 18.25 28.67
CA LEU A 11 -71.81 18.16 29.23
C LEU A 11 -71.67 17.16 30.40
N LEU A 12 -70.53 16.46 30.47
CA LEU A 12 -69.66 16.44 31.67
C LEU A 12 -68.26 15.89 31.38
N LEU A 13 -67.28 16.38 32.15
CA LEU A 13 -65.84 16.10 32.08
C LEU A 13 -65.51 14.62 32.32
N VAL A 14 -64.45 14.09 31.68
CA VAL A 14 -63.09 13.93 32.27
C VAL A 14 -62.06 13.79 31.13
N TYR A 15 -61.12 14.72 31.04
CA TYR A 15 -59.87 14.52 30.30
C TYR A 15 -58.87 13.85 31.25
N SER A 16 -58.57 12.57 31.03
CA SER A 16 -57.38 11.93 31.62
C SER A 16 -56.27 11.91 30.59
N LEU A 17 -55.14 12.54 30.91
CA LEU A 17 -53.94 12.48 30.09
C LEU A 17 -53.40 11.05 30.07
N PHE A 18 -53.18 10.51 28.87
CA PHE A 18 -52.18 9.47 28.64
C PHE A 18 -50.98 10.11 27.93
N SER A 19 -49.99 10.52 28.73
CA SER A 19 -48.69 10.97 28.24
C SER A 19 -47.92 9.75 27.74
N SER A 20 -48.09 9.42 26.45
CA SER A 20 -47.17 8.52 25.77
C SER A 20 -45.89 9.29 25.46
N THR A 21 -44.84 9.06 26.24
CA THR A 21 -43.48 9.50 25.92
C THR A 21 -43.05 8.80 24.63
N GLY A 22 -43.12 9.51 23.51
CA GLY A 22 -42.54 9.07 22.25
C GLY A 22 -41.03 8.96 22.40
N ILE A 23 -40.53 7.73 22.52
CA ILE A 23 -39.11 7.44 22.36
C ILE A 23 -38.80 7.68 20.88
N ALA A 24 -38.16 8.80 20.58
CA ALA A 24 -37.60 9.05 19.26
C ALA A 24 -36.43 8.08 19.04
N GLN A 25 -36.70 6.95 18.39
CA GLN A 25 -35.65 6.12 17.84
C GLN A 25 -35.02 6.88 16.67
N ASN A 26 -33.85 7.47 16.91
CA ASN A 26 -32.98 7.94 15.83
C ASN A 26 -32.51 6.71 15.03
N ILE A 27 -33.25 6.37 13.97
CA ILE A 27 -32.73 5.51 12.92
C ILE A 27 -31.67 6.34 12.21
N THR A 28 -30.39 6.09 12.52
CA THR A 28 -29.28 6.54 11.68
C THR A 28 -29.46 5.90 10.31
N ALA A 29 -29.89 6.69 9.33
CA ALA A 29 -29.89 6.27 7.95
C ALA A 29 -28.46 5.92 7.54
N ALA A 30 -28.27 4.75 6.92
CA ALA A 30 -26.97 4.37 6.37
C ALA A 30 -26.52 5.40 5.33
N ALA A 31 -25.21 5.67 5.27
CA ALA A 31 -24.64 6.55 4.26
C ALA A 31 -25.00 6.05 2.85
N PRO A 32 -25.36 6.94 1.92
CA PRO A 32 -25.74 6.51 0.57
C PRO A 32 -24.52 5.97 -0.19
N ILE A 33 -24.77 4.93 -0.98
CA ILE A 33 -23.85 4.42 -1.98
C ILE A 33 -24.24 5.05 -3.32
N ILE A 34 -23.30 5.75 -3.96
CA ILE A 34 -23.52 6.55 -5.16
C ILE A 34 -22.71 5.97 -6.32
N GLN A 35 -23.35 5.74 -7.46
CA GLN A 35 -22.68 5.51 -8.74
C GLN A 35 -22.78 6.79 -9.57
N PRO A 36 -21.67 7.51 -9.85
CA PRO A 36 -21.68 8.63 -10.79
C PRO A 36 -22.05 8.16 -12.20
N GLY A 37 -22.53 9.08 -13.03
CA GLY A 37 -22.60 8.84 -14.47
C GLY A 37 -21.39 9.42 -15.20
N ALA A 38 -21.39 9.31 -16.53
CA ALA A 38 -20.42 10.01 -17.38
C ALA A 38 -20.38 11.54 -17.11
N PRO A 39 -19.31 12.27 -17.47
CA PRO A 39 -19.14 13.69 -17.13
C PRO A 39 -20.38 14.56 -17.41
N GLY A 40 -20.83 15.28 -16.38
CA GLY A 40 -22.02 16.14 -16.42
C GLY A 40 -23.37 15.40 -16.37
N LYS A 41 -23.40 14.08 -16.19
CA LYS A 41 -24.63 13.31 -15.95
C LYS A 41 -24.92 13.20 -14.44
N LYS A 42 -26.19 12.95 -14.10
CA LYS A 42 -26.60 12.76 -12.71
C LYS A 42 -26.15 11.40 -12.19
N SER A 43 -25.64 11.39 -10.97
CA SER A 43 -25.33 10.17 -10.21
C SER A 43 -26.61 9.45 -9.77
N ALA A 44 -26.53 8.13 -9.65
CA ALA A 44 -27.58 7.26 -9.13
C ALA A 44 -27.23 6.79 -7.71
N ILE A 45 -28.26 6.45 -6.92
CA ILE A 45 -28.07 5.75 -5.64
C ILE A 45 -28.13 4.25 -5.93
N LEU A 46 -27.12 3.50 -5.51
CA LEU A 46 -27.11 2.04 -5.56
C LEU A 46 -27.65 1.43 -4.27
N ASP A 47 -28.28 0.26 -4.39
CA ASP A 47 -28.45 -0.64 -3.25
C ASP A 47 -27.19 -1.50 -3.06
N ALA A 48 -26.94 -1.94 -1.82
CA ALA A 48 -25.72 -2.66 -1.47
C ALA A 48 -25.66 -4.11 -2.00
N ASN A 49 -26.77 -4.68 -2.51
CA ASN A 49 -26.81 -6.08 -2.97
C ASN A 49 -26.49 -6.20 -4.47
N THR A 50 -26.81 -5.18 -5.28
CA THR A 50 -26.55 -5.15 -6.73
C THR A 50 -25.05 -5.15 -7.09
N ALA A 51 -24.14 -4.92 -6.12
CA ALA A 51 -22.69 -4.84 -6.33
C ALA A 51 -21.92 -6.19 -6.32
N ILE A 52 -22.58 -7.34 -6.10
CA ILE A 52 -21.93 -8.58 -5.59
C ILE A 52 -21.87 -9.77 -6.60
N ALA A 53 -22.21 -9.61 -7.89
CA ALA A 53 -22.35 -10.75 -8.82
C ALA A 53 -21.44 -10.75 -10.07
N ILE A 54 -20.68 -11.86 -10.29
CA ILE A 54 -20.39 -12.61 -11.57
C ILE A 54 -19.02 -13.35 -11.53
N ALA A 55 -18.96 -14.67 -11.87
CA ALA A 55 -18.00 -15.36 -12.80
C ALA A 55 -17.89 -16.90 -12.58
N ASP A 56 -17.63 -17.73 -13.64
CA ASP A 56 -17.30 -19.19 -13.57
C ASP A 56 -16.64 -19.88 -14.84
N SER A 57 -15.81 -20.93 -14.59
CA SER A 57 -15.16 -22.14 -15.24
C SER A 57 -14.76 -22.48 -16.74
N SER A 58 -13.66 -23.30 -16.86
CA SER A 58 -13.33 -24.50 -17.75
C SER A 58 -11.99 -24.57 -18.61
N TYR A 59 -11.45 -25.79 -18.93
CA TYR A 59 -9.99 -26.17 -19.18
C TYR A 59 -9.45 -26.56 -20.61
N SER A 60 -8.14 -26.89 -20.77
CA SER A 60 -7.36 -27.01 -22.05
C SER A 60 -6.12 -27.99 -22.13
N PRO A 61 -5.45 -28.16 -23.32
CA PRO A 61 -4.42 -29.20 -23.61
C PRO A 61 -2.96 -29.04 -23.12
N ALA A 62 -2.66 -28.20 -22.13
CA ALA A 62 -1.27 -28.09 -21.61
C ALA A 62 -0.93 -29.19 -20.59
N ASP A 63 -1.91 -29.51 -19.77
CA ASP A 63 -2.15 -30.68 -18.92
C ASP A 63 -1.34 -31.94 -19.25
N VAL A 64 -1.45 -32.45 -20.48
CA VAL A 64 -0.81 -33.69 -20.91
C VAL A 64 0.73 -33.60 -20.88
N ARG A 65 1.31 -32.44 -21.21
CA ARG A 65 2.78 -32.27 -21.29
C ARG A 65 3.43 -32.21 -19.92
N PHE A 66 2.75 -31.64 -18.93
CA PHE A 66 3.22 -31.56 -17.55
C PHE A 66 3.38 -32.95 -16.93
N MET A 67 2.33 -33.78 -17.02
CA MET A 67 2.32 -35.13 -16.46
C MET A 67 3.43 -36.02 -17.02
N GLN A 68 3.76 -35.87 -18.32
CA GLN A 68 4.89 -36.57 -18.95
C GLN A 68 6.26 -36.09 -18.44
N GLY A 69 6.43 -34.80 -18.20
CA GLY A 69 7.69 -34.23 -17.70
C GLY A 69 7.94 -34.57 -16.22
N MET A 70 6.91 -34.45 -15.40
CA MET A 70 7.03 -34.59 -13.94
C MET A 70 7.36 -36.03 -13.51
N ILE A 71 6.91 -37.07 -14.24
CA ILE A 71 7.35 -38.47 -14.07
C ILE A 71 8.87 -38.62 -14.08
N ILE A 72 9.56 -37.92 -14.99
CA ILE A 72 11.02 -38.02 -15.14
C ILE A 72 11.75 -37.21 -14.05
N HIS A 73 11.11 -36.14 -13.57
CA HIS A 73 11.62 -35.28 -12.51
C HIS A 73 11.60 -35.99 -11.15
N HIS A 74 10.43 -36.50 -10.73
CA HIS A 74 10.26 -37.21 -9.45
C HIS A 74 11.18 -38.43 -9.30
N HIS A 75 11.49 -39.12 -10.41
CA HIS A 75 12.39 -40.27 -10.37
C HIS A 75 13.81 -39.91 -9.90
N GLN A 76 14.27 -38.68 -10.11
CA GLN A 76 15.58 -38.24 -9.62
C GLN A 76 15.58 -37.91 -8.12
N ALA A 77 14.49 -37.36 -7.56
CA ALA A 77 14.34 -37.16 -6.11
C ALA A 77 14.45 -38.50 -5.35
N VAL A 78 13.73 -39.52 -5.81
CA VAL A 78 13.77 -40.90 -5.28
C VAL A 78 15.21 -41.46 -5.28
N LEU A 79 15.97 -41.24 -6.36
CA LEU A 79 17.37 -41.69 -6.46
C LEU A 79 18.31 -40.94 -5.48
N MET A 80 18.05 -39.67 -5.17
CA MET A 80 18.80 -38.93 -4.14
C MET A 80 18.46 -39.40 -2.73
N SER A 81 17.18 -39.55 -2.41
CA SER A 81 16.68 -39.93 -1.09
C SER A 81 17.16 -41.32 -0.65
N ARG A 82 17.20 -42.30 -1.58
CA ARG A 82 17.69 -43.66 -1.32
C ARG A 82 19.17 -43.73 -0.88
N LEU A 83 19.95 -42.67 -1.04
CA LEU A 83 21.34 -42.61 -0.56
C LEU A 83 21.44 -42.34 0.96
N ALA A 84 20.49 -41.64 1.57
CA ALA A 84 20.64 -41.04 2.90
C ALA A 84 20.92 -42.06 4.03
N ALA A 85 20.19 -43.18 4.04
CA ALA A 85 20.30 -44.23 5.05
C ALA A 85 21.69 -44.90 5.14
N GLN A 86 22.55 -44.72 4.13
CA GLN A 86 23.92 -45.23 4.10
C GLN A 86 24.97 -44.15 4.38
N ARG A 87 24.57 -42.87 4.51
CA ARG A 87 25.47 -41.71 4.50
C ARG A 87 25.36 -40.81 5.72
N THR A 88 24.23 -40.77 6.42
CA THR A 88 24.06 -39.96 7.63
C THR A 88 23.36 -40.73 8.76
N ASN A 89 23.48 -40.21 9.98
CA ASN A 89 22.77 -40.67 11.17
C ASN A 89 21.88 -39.56 11.78
N ASN A 90 21.70 -38.44 11.08
CA ASN A 90 20.85 -37.33 11.48
C ASN A 90 19.37 -37.71 11.31
N SER A 91 18.65 -37.88 12.42
CA SER A 91 17.27 -38.38 12.38
C SER A 91 16.33 -37.49 11.56
N ALA A 92 16.50 -36.16 11.60
CA ALA A 92 15.66 -35.25 10.81
C ALA A 92 15.84 -35.46 9.29
N ILE A 93 17.08 -35.74 8.83
CA ILE A 93 17.38 -36.00 7.41
C ILE A 93 16.94 -37.41 7.00
N LEU A 94 17.04 -38.39 7.90
CA LEU A 94 16.57 -39.76 7.66
C LEU A 94 15.03 -39.83 7.60
N ASP A 95 14.34 -39.10 8.48
CA ASP A 95 12.88 -39.01 8.49
C ASP A 95 12.34 -38.22 7.28
N LEU A 96 13.09 -37.22 6.80
CA LEU A 96 12.80 -36.45 5.57
C LEU A 96 13.00 -37.31 4.31
N SER A 97 14.21 -37.83 4.09
CA SER A 97 14.52 -38.67 2.92
C SER A 97 13.64 -39.91 2.81
N GLY A 98 13.24 -40.52 3.95
CA GLY A 98 12.31 -41.64 3.97
C GLY A 98 10.86 -41.31 3.58
N ARG A 99 10.45 -40.03 3.60
CA ARG A 99 9.15 -39.57 3.10
C ARG A 99 9.19 -39.37 1.59
N ILE A 100 10.17 -38.59 1.12
CA ILE A 100 10.41 -38.30 -0.30
C ILE A 100 10.53 -39.59 -1.14
N ASP A 101 11.20 -40.63 -0.62
CA ASP A 101 11.34 -41.93 -1.29
C ASP A 101 10.01 -42.66 -1.52
N VAL A 102 8.99 -42.39 -0.69
CA VAL A 102 7.68 -43.05 -0.74
C VAL A 102 6.66 -42.22 -1.53
N SER A 103 6.53 -40.92 -1.24
CA SER A 103 5.57 -40.05 -1.93
C SER A 103 5.84 -39.98 -3.44
N GLN A 104 7.07 -39.69 -3.82
CA GLN A 104 7.46 -39.47 -5.22
C GLN A 104 7.36 -40.74 -6.08
N ASP A 105 7.51 -41.95 -5.51
CA ASP A 105 7.29 -43.23 -6.24
C ASP A 105 5.78 -43.49 -6.47
N ASP A 106 4.90 -43.13 -5.52
CA ASP A 106 3.44 -43.26 -5.67
C ASP A 106 2.86 -42.22 -6.65
N GLU A 107 3.39 -40.98 -6.64
CA GLU A 107 3.02 -39.90 -7.57
C GLU A 107 3.38 -40.24 -9.03
N ILE A 108 4.51 -40.92 -9.27
CA ILE A 108 4.88 -41.45 -10.60
C ILE A 108 3.83 -42.42 -11.13
N ILE A 109 3.27 -43.29 -10.27
CA ILE A 109 2.25 -44.26 -10.66
C ILE A 109 0.95 -43.52 -11.03
N PHE A 110 0.53 -42.55 -10.22
CA PHE A 110 -0.64 -41.70 -10.50
C PHE A 110 -0.53 -41.02 -11.87
N MET A 111 0.60 -40.34 -12.16
CA MET A 111 0.78 -39.63 -13.43
C MET A 111 0.74 -40.57 -14.63
N GLN A 112 1.33 -41.76 -14.51
CA GLN A 112 1.32 -42.76 -15.57
C GLN A 112 -0.10 -43.29 -15.85
N ASP A 113 -0.91 -43.50 -14.81
CA ASP A 113 -2.29 -43.97 -14.99
C ASP A 113 -3.24 -42.86 -15.49
N TRP A 114 -3.07 -41.63 -15.01
CA TRP A 114 -3.81 -40.46 -15.49
C TRP A 114 -3.65 -40.24 -17.01
N LEU A 115 -2.42 -40.43 -17.53
CA LEU A 115 -2.11 -40.38 -18.97
C LEU A 115 -2.76 -41.54 -19.75
N LYS A 116 -2.66 -42.77 -19.24
CA LYS A 116 -3.25 -43.97 -19.89
C LYS A 116 -4.77 -43.87 -20.03
N ASP A 117 -5.46 -43.42 -18.99
CA ASP A 117 -6.92 -43.30 -18.97
C ASP A 117 -7.45 -42.30 -20.01
N ARG A 118 -6.63 -41.31 -20.38
CA ARG A 118 -6.93 -40.32 -21.43
C ARG A 118 -6.32 -40.68 -22.80
N SER A 119 -5.78 -41.91 -22.94
CA SER A 119 -5.15 -42.47 -24.15
C SER A 119 -3.89 -41.72 -24.64
N GLU A 120 -3.20 -41.03 -23.74
CA GLU A 120 -1.94 -40.32 -23.99
C GLU A 120 -0.71 -41.20 -23.65
N GLU A 121 0.46 -40.86 -24.18
CA GLU A 121 1.69 -41.65 -23.99
C GLU A 121 2.29 -41.43 -22.59
N ALA A 122 2.38 -42.50 -21.79
CA ALA A 122 3.01 -42.48 -20.47
C ALA A 122 4.49 -42.92 -20.55
N PRO A 123 5.47 -42.08 -20.15
CA PRO A 123 6.88 -42.41 -20.23
C PRO A 123 7.34 -43.43 -19.16
N ASP A 124 8.27 -44.30 -19.55
CA ASP A 124 9.01 -45.19 -18.65
C ASP A 124 10.30 -44.48 -18.16
N PRO A 125 10.40 -44.09 -16.87
CA PRO A 125 11.56 -43.38 -16.34
C PRO A 125 12.84 -44.24 -16.28
N THR A 126 12.73 -45.57 -16.42
CA THR A 126 13.88 -46.50 -16.32
C THR A 126 14.57 -46.78 -17.66
N ALA A 127 14.00 -46.34 -18.77
CA ALA A 127 14.54 -46.57 -20.11
C ALA A 127 15.70 -45.62 -20.45
N GLU A 128 16.85 -46.17 -20.91
CA GLU A 128 18.07 -45.38 -21.25
C GLU A 128 17.84 -44.23 -22.23
N HIS A 129 16.80 -44.30 -23.08
CA HIS A 129 16.45 -43.24 -24.04
C HIS A 129 15.60 -42.09 -23.45
N ALA A 130 14.92 -42.29 -22.31
CA ALA A 130 14.17 -41.22 -21.66
C ALA A 130 15.12 -40.24 -20.95
N ILE A 131 16.05 -40.77 -20.17
CA ILE A 131 17.06 -40.02 -19.41
C ILE A 131 17.82 -39.03 -20.31
N HIS A 132 18.24 -39.47 -21.51
CA HIS A 132 19.04 -38.62 -22.42
C HIS A 132 18.29 -37.46 -23.12
N ARG A 133 16.95 -37.40 -23.09
CA ARG A 133 16.19 -36.30 -23.72
C ARG A 133 15.86 -35.15 -22.76
N HIS A 134 15.93 -35.36 -21.44
CA HIS A 134 15.35 -34.46 -20.45
C HIS A 134 16.36 -33.90 -19.41
N HIS A 135 17.67 -33.99 -19.70
CA HIS A 135 18.79 -33.43 -18.87
C HIS A 135 18.84 -31.88 -18.77
N GLY A 136 17.71 -31.19 -18.91
CA GLY A 136 17.63 -29.72 -18.89
C GLY A 136 16.32 -29.17 -18.32
N MET A 137 15.60 -29.98 -17.53
CA MET A 137 14.43 -29.52 -16.77
C MET A 137 14.89 -28.76 -15.52
N ALA A 138 14.06 -27.86 -15.00
CA ALA A 138 14.39 -27.02 -13.85
C ALA A 138 14.72 -27.86 -12.60
N GLY A 139 15.69 -27.39 -11.81
CA GLY A 139 16.09 -28.00 -10.53
C GLY A 139 16.84 -29.34 -10.57
N MET A 140 16.83 -30.06 -11.69
CA MET A 140 17.47 -31.38 -11.81
C MET A 140 18.97 -31.35 -11.48
N ALA A 141 19.40 -32.23 -10.59
CA ALA A 141 20.81 -32.44 -10.25
C ALA A 141 21.57 -33.03 -11.46
N THR A 142 22.71 -32.42 -11.79
CA THR A 142 23.60 -32.91 -12.85
C THR A 142 24.21 -34.28 -12.51
N PRO A 143 24.64 -35.08 -13.51
CA PRO A 143 25.37 -36.33 -13.27
C PRO A 143 26.60 -36.15 -12.37
N GLU A 144 27.28 -35.01 -12.47
CA GLU A 144 28.42 -34.62 -11.63
C GLU A 144 28.01 -34.36 -10.18
N GLN A 145 26.89 -33.67 -9.93
CA GLN A 145 26.33 -33.45 -8.59
C GLN A 145 25.87 -34.78 -7.96
N MET A 146 25.18 -35.64 -8.73
CA MET A 146 24.78 -36.99 -8.27
C MET A 146 25.99 -37.85 -7.91
N ALA A 147 27.06 -37.79 -8.71
CA ALA A 147 28.32 -38.49 -8.43
C ALA A 147 29.12 -37.89 -7.26
N ALA A 148 28.88 -36.63 -6.89
CA ALA A 148 29.42 -35.99 -5.70
C ALA A 148 28.61 -36.38 -4.44
N LEU A 149 27.28 -36.30 -4.50
CA LEU A 149 26.36 -36.70 -3.42
C LEU A 149 26.56 -38.16 -3.02
N THR A 150 26.74 -39.06 -4.00
CA THR A 150 27.04 -40.49 -3.77
C THR A 150 28.33 -40.74 -2.96
N LYS A 151 29.27 -39.77 -2.92
CA LYS A 151 30.57 -39.85 -2.24
C LYS A 151 30.64 -39.05 -0.93
N ALA A 152 29.65 -38.22 -0.63
CA ALA A 152 29.60 -37.41 0.59
C ALA A 152 29.14 -38.28 1.79
N GLU A 153 29.60 -37.94 3.00
CA GLU A 153 29.23 -38.64 4.24
C GLU A 153 29.00 -37.65 5.38
N SER A 154 28.13 -38.03 6.33
CA SER A 154 27.80 -37.26 7.55
C SER A 154 27.35 -35.82 7.22
N THR A 155 27.79 -34.80 7.96
CA THR A 155 27.31 -33.40 7.80
C THR A 155 27.56 -32.80 6.42
N ASP A 156 28.58 -33.28 5.68
CA ASP A 156 28.81 -32.85 4.29
C ASP A 156 27.83 -33.52 3.32
N PHE A 157 27.33 -34.72 3.65
CA PHE A 157 26.16 -35.30 2.97
C PHE A 157 24.90 -34.52 3.34
N ASP A 158 24.62 -34.26 4.62
CA ASP A 158 23.42 -33.53 5.06
C ASP A 158 23.28 -32.18 4.32
N ARG A 159 24.35 -31.37 4.28
CA ARG A 159 24.32 -30.07 3.60
C ARG A 159 24.11 -30.21 2.09
N LEU A 160 24.84 -31.11 1.43
CA LEU A 160 24.73 -31.27 -0.02
C LEU A 160 23.39 -31.89 -0.43
N PHE A 161 22.85 -32.80 0.39
CA PHE A 161 21.52 -33.38 0.22
C PHE A 161 20.44 -32.28 0.31
N LEU A 162 20.44 -31.48 1.38
CA LEU A 162 19.46 -30.38 1.52
C LEU A 162 19.58 -29.36 0.40
N SER A 163 20.79 -28.89 0.06
CA SER A 163 20.96 -27.89 -1.02
C SER A 163 20.56 -28.41 -2.41
N LEU A 164 20.77 -29.70 -2.70
CA LEU A 164 20.32 -30.30 -3.96
C LEU A 164 18.81 -30.58 -3.94
N MET A 165 18.24 -30.99 -2.80
CA MET A 165 16.82 -31.29 -2.70
C MET A 165 15.96 -30.02 -2.74
N ILE A 166 16.36 -28.93 -2.08
CA ILE A 166 15.71 -27.61 -2.20
C ILE A 166 15.68 -27.18 -3.68
N ALA A 167 16.84 -27.16 -4.35
CA ALA A 167 16.91 -26.75 -5.75
C ALA A 167 16.12 -27.68 -6.69
N HIS A 168 16.02 -28.98 -6.36
CA HIS A 168 15.20 -29.94 -7.10
C HIS A 168 13.71 -29.65 -6.91
N HIS A 169 13.28 -29.39 -5.68
CA HIS A 169 11.91 -29.03 -5.30
C HIS A 169 11.47 -27.70 -5.95
N ASP A 170 12.32 -26.66 -5.91
CA ASP A 170 12.13 -25.40 -6.67
C ASP A 170 11.92 -25.68 -8.17
N GLY A 171 12.60 -26.68 -8.71
CA GLY A 171 12.44 -27.12 -10.10
C GLY A 171 11.11 -27.79 -10.42
N ALA A 172 10.57 -28.59 -9.48
CA ALA A 172 9.24 -29.19 -9.62
C ALA A 172 8.15 -28.09 -9.55
N ILE A 173 8.29 -27.16 -8.61
CA ILE A 173 7.40 -26.00 -8.48
C ILE A 173 7.42 -25.17 -9.77
N LYS A 174 8.60 -24.91 -10.35
CA LYS A 174 8.70 -24.19 -11.62
C LYS A 174 8.02 -24.91 -12.78
N MET A 175 8.02 -26.24 -12.81
CA MET A 175 7.28 -27.03 -13.81
C MET A 175 5.75 -26.99 -13.59
N VAL A 176 5.28 -26.80 -12.35
CA VAL A 176 3.85 -26.54 -12.03
C VAL A 176 3.44 -25.13 -12.45
N GLU A 177 4.28 -24.12 -12.27
CA GLU A 177 4.06 -22.76 -12.79
C GLU A 177 3.95 -22.75 -14.32
N ASP A 178 4.92 -23.35 -15.02
CA ASP A 178 4.95 -23.40 -16.49
C ASP A 178 3.75 -24.14 -17.08
N LEU A 179 3.11 -25.04 -16.31
CA LEU A 179 1.79 -25.58 -16.62
C LEU A 179 0.70 -24.51 -16.45
N ARG A 180 0.60 -23.88 -15.28
CA ARG A 180 -0.46 -22.93 -14.91
C ARG A 180 -0.44 -21.63 -15.74
N ASP A 181 0.72 -21.23 -16.28
CA ASP A 181 0.88 -20.08 -17.19
C ASP A 181 0.29 -20.31 -18.59
N GLN A 182 0.05 -21.55 -18.99
CA GLN A 182 -0.56 -21.85 -20.29
C GLN A 182 -2.08 -21.63 -20.23
N SER A 183 -2.65 -21.04 -21.29
CA SER A 183 -4.07 -20.64 -21.27
C SER A 183 -4.99 -21.87 -21.22
N GLY A 184 -5.67 -22.03 -20.08
CA GLY A 184 -6.67 -23.07 -19.84
C GLY A 184 -6.15 -24.35 -19.17
N SER A 185 -4.86 -24.45 -18.82
CA SER A 185 -4.35 -25.64 -18.12
C SER A 185 -4.87 -25.79 -16.70
N ALA A 186 -4.81 -27.02 -16.17
CA ALA A 186 -5.02 -27.39 -14.79
C ALA A 186 -6.43 -27.11 -14.24
N TYR A 187 -7.49 -27.23 -15.07
CA TYR A 187 -8.87 -27.31 -14.57
C TYR A 187 -9.56 -28.68 -14.76
N ASP A 188 -8.84 -29.73 -15.20
CA ASP A 188 -9.25 -31.08 -14.81
C ASP A 188 -8.93 -31.24 -13.31
N ALA A 189 -9.95 -31.53 -12.50
CA ALA A 189 -9.84 -31.53 -11.04
C ALA A 189 -8.76 -32.49 -10.51
N GLN A 190 -8.51 -33.62 -11.18
CA GLN A 190 -7.44 -34.55 -10.79
C GLN A 190 -6.05 -34.00 -11.08
N ILE A 191 -5.88 -33.19 -12.13
CA ILE A 191 -4.60 -32.51 -12.39
C ILE A 191 -4.42 -31.34 -11.44
N ASN A 192 -5.47 -30.57 -11.18
CA ASN A 192 -5.37 -29.44 -10.25
C ASN A 192 -5.03 -29.92 -8.84
N GLU A 193 -5.70 -30.98 -8.37
CA GLU A 193 -5.39 -31.65 -7.10
C GLU A 193 -3.96 -32.19 -7.09
N PHE A 194 -3.56 -32.96 -8.11
CA PHE A 194 -2.20 -33.50 -8.19
C PHE A 194 -1.09 -32.44 -8.33
N ALA A 195 -1.27 -31.41 -9.15
CA ALA A 195 -0.30 -30.34 -9.34
C ALA A 195 -0.23 -29.41 -8.12
N ALA A 196 -1.32 -29.27 -7.37
CA ALA A 196 -1.29 -28.68 -6.04
C ALA A 196 -0.53 -29.60 -5.08
N ASP A 197 -0.83 -30.90 -5.01
CA ASP A 197 -0.17 -31.87 -4.12
C ASP A 197 1.36 -31.95 -4.34
N VAL A 198 1.81 -31.97 -5.60
CA VAL A 198 3.25 -31.89 -5.94
C VAL A 198 3.87 -30.55 -5.54
N LYS A 199 3.13 -29.43 -5.62
CA LYS A 199 3.62 -28.12 -5.12
C LYS A 199 3.57 -28.03 -3.59
N ASN A 200 2.68 -28.79 -2.97
CA ASN A 200 2.39 -28.83 -1.55
C ASN A 200 3.44 -29.61 -0.77
N ASP A 201 3.72 -30.87 -1.13
CA ASP A 201 4.66 -31.74 -0.38
C ASP A 201 6.06 -31.13 -0.35
N GLN A 202 6.49 -30.64 -1.52
CA GLN A 202 7.82 -30.10 -1.73
C GLN A 202 8.08 -28.80 -0.94
N VAL A 203 7.05 -28.09 -0.48
CA VAL A 203 7.23 -26.82 0.26
C VAL A 203 7.08 -26.94 1.78
N VAL A 204 6.26 -27.86 2.31
CA VAL A 204 6.32 -28.20 3.75
C VAL A 204 7.73 -28.61 4.17
N GLU A 205 8.42 -29.34 3.29
CA GLU A 205 9.81 -29.72 3.49
C GLU A 205 10.76 -28.51 3.51
N ILE A 206 10.49 -27.47 2.72
CA ILE A 206 11.26 -26.20 2.69
C ILE A 206 10.97 -25.34 3.93
N GLN A 207 9.69 -25.09 4.27
CA GLN A 207 9.28 -24.24 5.41
C GLN A 207 9.87 -24.72 6.73
N ARG A 208 9.92 -26.04 6.95
CA ARG A 208 10.48 -26.64 8.16
C ARG A 208 11.99 -26.40 8.34
N MET A 209 12.69 -26.01 7.28
CA MET A 209 14.09 -25.56 7.35
C MET A 209 14.22 -24.07 7.69
N ASN A 210 13.15 -23.29 7.55
CA ASN A 210 13.11 -21.83 7.71
C ASN A 210 12.74 -21.39 9.14
N GLU A 211 11.71 -21.99 9.75
CA GLU A 211 11.20 -21.63 11.10
C GLU A 211 12.29 -21.65 12.21
N LEU A 212 13.29 -22.50 12.05
CA LEU A 212 14.43 -22.64 12.96
C LEU A 212 15.34 -21.39 13.02
N LEU A 213 15.16 -20.41 12.14
CA LEU A 213 15.94 -19.17 12.07
C LEU A 213 15.23 -17.95 12.69
N VAL A 214 13.90 -17.81 12.55
CA VAL A 214 13.17 -16.58 12.92
C VAL A 214 13.01 -16.40 14.43
N SER A 215 12.88 -17.50 15.18
CA SER A 215 12.63 -17.54 16.64
C SER A 215 13.75 -16.99 17.55
N LEU A 216 14.73 -16.28 16.97
CA LEU A 216 15.89 -15.68 17.65
C LEU A 216 15.80 -14.14 17.78
N SER A 217 14.77 -13.49 17.22
CA SER A 217 14.58 -12.02 17.28
C SER A 217 14.11 -11.52 18.64
N THR A 218 14.39 -10.24 18.95
CA THR A 218 13.94 -9.54 20.17
C THR A 218 13.03 -8.34 19.92
N ASP A 219 12.69 -8.02 18.66
CA ASP A 219 11.68 -6.98 18.38
C ASP A 219 10.27 -7.54 18.66
N PRO A 220 9.40 -6.83 19.39
CA PRO A 220 8.06 -7.32 19.74
C PRO A 220 7.12 -7.49 18.53
N ARG A 221 7.47 -6.99 17.34
CA ARG A 221 6.71 -7.19 16.09
C ARG A 221 6.93 -8.57 15.46
N ALA A 222 8.08 -9.19 15.70
CA ALA A 222 8.56 -10.35 14.94
C ALA A 222 7.84 -11.70 15.19
N ASN A 223 6.79 -11.72 16.04
CA ASN A 223 6.03 -12.94 16.38
C ASN A 223 4.54 -12.61 16.66
N LEU A 224 4.00 -11.55 16.06
CA LEU A 224 2.60 -11.16 16.28
C LEU A 224 1.65 -12.19 15.66
N ALA A 225 0.68 -12.68 16.44
CA ALA A 225 -0.31 -13.63 15.92
C ALA A 225 -1.14 -13.03 14.76
N ALA A 226 -1.41 -13.86 13.76
CA ALA A 226 -2.18 -13.50 12.56
C ALA A 226 -3.66 -13.17 12.86
N GLY A 227 -4.31 -12.45 11.96
CA GLY A 227 -5.76 -12.22 11.99
C GLY A 227 -6.24 -11.01 11.18
N LEU A 228 -7.35 -11.19 10.45
CA LEU A 228 -7.92 -10.13 9.61
C LEU A 228 -8.39 -8.92 10.44
N PHE A 229 -9.07 -9.12 11.58
CA PHE A 229 -9.59 -8.03 12.41
C PHE A 229 -9.20 -8.11 13.90
N ASP A 230 -8.39 -9.11 14.24
CA ASP A 230 -8.06 -9.56 15.59
C ASP A 230 -6.62 -10.10 15.70
N ALA A 231 -5.76 -9.81 14.71
CA ALA A 231 -4.31 -9.98 14.82
C ALA A 231 -3.76 -9.33 16.08
N GLU A 232 -2.67 -9.88 16.60
CA GLU A 232 -1.94 -9.26 17.70
C GLU A 232 -1.34 -7.92 17.25
N GLU A 233 -1.39 -6.91 18.12
CA GLU A 233 -0.94 -5.55 17.82
C GLU A 233 0.27 -5.17 18.70
N ALA A 234 1.31 -4.61 18.10
CA ALA A 234 2.41 -3.96 18.82
C ALA A 234 2.34 -2.44 18.64
N ILE A 235 2.41 -1.68 19.74
CA ILE A 235 2.34 -0.21 19.67
C ILE A 235 3.34 0.45 20.64
N LEU A 236 4.07 1.45 20.15
CA LEU A 236 5.05 2.22 20.93
C LEU A 236 4.86 3.72 20.72
N ASN A 237 4.76 4.48 21.82
CA ASN A 237 4.63 5.94 21.84
C ASN A 237 3.46 6.51 21.01
N MET A 238 2.49 5.67 20.67
CA MET A 238 1.24 6.02 19.98
C MET A 238 0.04 5.40 20.71
N ARG A 239 -1.16 5.87 20.39
CA ARG A 239 -2.43 5.26 20.81
C ARG A 239 -3.36 5.17 19.61
N LEU A 240 -3.85 3.97 19.31
CA LEU A 240 -4.98 3.76 18.40
C LEU A 240 -6.23 4.39 19.04
N LEU A 241 -6.82 5.37 18.35
CA LEU A 241 -8.02 6.10 18.76
C LEU A 241 -9.28 5.42 18.24
N ALA A 242 -9.24 4.94 17.00
CA ALA A 242 -10.31 4.21 16.35
C ALA A 242 -9.76 3.39 15.18
N SER A 243 -10.35 2.22 14.95
CA SER A 243 -10.23 1.45 13.71
C SER A 243 -11.61 1.33 13.10
N GLN A 244 -11.74 1.64 11.81
CA GLN A 244 -13.00 1.59 11.07
C GLN A 244 -12.87 0.62 9.89
N ARG A 245 -13.72 -0.40 9.87
CA ARG A 245 -13.79 -1.34 8.74
C ARG A 245 -14.26 -0.63 7.47
N LYS A 246 -13.89 -1.18 6.31
CA LYS A 246 -14.38 -0.70 5.02
C LYS A 246 -15.91 -0.66 4.96
N PRO A 247 -16.52 0.35 4.32
CA PRO A 247 -17.96 0.47 4.22
C PRO A 247 -18.57 -0.55 3.23
N PRO A 248 -19.87 -0.84 3.32
CA PRO A 248 -20.56 -1.71 2.35
C PRO A 248 -20.35 -1.25 0.90
N GLY A 249 -20.08 -2.19 0.00
CA GLY A 249 -19.72 -1.91 -1.39
C GLY A 249 -18.21 -1.67 -1.63
N PHE A 250 -17.39 -1.65 -0.57
CA PHE A 250 -15.92 -1.55 -0.65
C PHE A 250 -15.22 -2.80 -0.09
N PHE A 251 -15.91 -3.93 -0.06
CA PHE A 251 -15.37 -5.27 0.20
C PHE A 251 -16.37 -6.31 -0.28
N ASP A 252 -15.94 -7.55 -0.52
CA ASP A 252 -16.85 -8.68 -0.69
C ASP A 252 -17.21 -9.25 0.69
N PRO A 253 -18.49 -9.25 1.11
CA PRO A 253 -18.90 -9.85 2.39
C PRO A 253 -18.66 -11.35 2.51
N LYS A 254 -18.49 -12.08 1.38
CA LYS A 254 -18.11 -13.50 1.35
C LYS A 254 -16.60 -13.71 1.39
N ASN A 255 -15.83 -12.68 1.04
CA ASN A 255 -14.37 -12.71 0.93
C ASN A 255 -13.76 -11.39 1.46
N PRO A 256 -13.89 -11.11 2.77
CA PRO A 256 -13.49 -9.81 3.34
C PRO A 256 -11.97 -9.63 3.39
N GLY A 257 -11.19 -10.72 3.40
CA GLY A 257 -9.73 -10.69 3.32
C GLY A 257 -9.19 -10.46 1.91
N GLY A 258 -10.01 -10.62 0.87
CA GLY A 258 -9.57 -10.53 -0.51
C GLY A 258 -8.71 -11.71 -0.97
N TYR A 259 -8.86 -12.88 -0.33
CA TYR A 259 -8.26 -14.14 -0.78
C TYR A 259 -8.57 -14.33 -2.27
N GLY A 260 -7.58 -14.70 -3.09
CA GLY A 260 -7.89 -15.07 -4.46
C GLY A 260 -8.70 -16.37 -4.49
N ALA A 261 -9.47 -16.58 -5.56
CA ALA A 261 -10.20 -17.82 -5.75
C ALA A 261 -9.23 -18.92 -6.25
N GLY A 262 -9.26 -20.08 -5.59
CA GLY A 262 -8.97 -21.35 -6.24
C GLY A 262 -10.22 -21.81 -7.01
N ASP A 263 -10.05 -22.45 -8.17
CA ASP A 263 -11.16 -22.75 -9.09
C ASP A 263 -12.14 -23.81 -8.54
N SER A 264 -13.38 -23.39 -8.23
CA SER A 264 -14.62 -24.19 -8.06
C SER A 264 -15.80 -23.23 -7.79
N GLU A 265 -17.04 -23.38 -8.27
CA GLU A 265 -17.69 -24.28 -9.24
C GLU A 265 -18.95 -23.57 -9.76
N GLY A 266 -19.34 -23.81 -11.02
CA GLY A 266 -20.56 -23.24 -11.62
C GLY A 266 -21.81 -24.08 -11.44
N ASP A 267 -22.90 -23.41 -11.02
CA ASP A 267 -24.22 -24.02 -10.92
C ASP A 267 -24.89 -24.14 -12.31
N THR A 268 -24.95 -25.37 -12.84
CA THR A 268 -25.95 -25.73 -13.84
C THR A 268 -26.71 -26.98 -13.42
N ASN A 269 -27.92 -26.82 -12.88
CA ASN A 269 -29.11 -27.43 -13.51
C ASN A 269 -30.43 -26.85 -13.01
N SER A 270 -31.13 -26.13 -13.90
CA SER A 270 -32.56 -25.93 -13.78
C SER A 270 -33.31 -27.16 -14.34
N ASP A 271 -33.96 -27.97 -13.50
CA ASP A 271 -35.20 -28.63 -13.93
C ASP A 271 -36.14 -29.04 -12.77
N ASN A 272 -37.35 -29.48 -13.14
CA ASN A 272 -38.54 -29.51 -12.31
C ASN A 272 -38.92 -30.93 -11.82
N GLY A 273 -39.32 -31.05 -10.55
CA GLY A 273 -40.42 -31.95 -10.15
C GLY A 273 -40.11 -33.31 -9.48
N ALA A 274 -40.37 -33.35 -8.15
CA ALA A 274 -40.98 -34.41 -7.29
C ALA A 274 -41.15 -35.89 -7.76
N PRO A 275 -41.35 -36.85 -6.81
CA PRO A 275 -40.70 -37.07 -5.51
C PRO A 275 -40.24 -38.55 -5.30
N GLU A 276 -39.71 -38.84 -4.10
CA GLU A 276 -39.22 -40.12 -3.54
C GLU A 276 -39.85 -41.46 -4.01
N ASP A 277 -39.01 -42.48 -4.20
CA ASP A 277 -39.28 -43.86 -3.75
C ASP A 277 -37.96 -44.58 -3.36
N THR A 278 -38.08 -45.77 -2.79
CA THR A 278 -37.24 -46.36 -1.74
C THR A 278 -36.36 -47.53 -2.21
N THR A 279 -35.22 -47.79 -1.53
CA THR A 279 -34.99 -49.00 -0.70
C THR A 279 -33.54 -49.17 -0.18
N ASN A 280 -33.46 -49.69 1.06
CA ASN A 280 -32.34 -50.22 1.86
C ASN A 280 -31.15 -50.87 1.09
N GLU A 281 -29.89 -50.90 1.56
CA GLU A 281 -29.42 -51.45 2.86
C GLU A 281 -28.05 -50.89 3.35
N THR A 282 -27.81 -51.03 4.66
CA THR A 282 -26.54 -50.86 5.42
C THR A 282 -26.50 -51.97 6.51
N PRO A 283 -25.42 -52.23 7.31
CA PRO A 283 -24.18 -51.45 7.55
C PRO A 283 -22.85 -52.24 7.73
N SER A 284 -21.71 -51.53 7.74
CA SER A 284 -20.53 -51.71 8.64
C SER A 284 -19.26 -51.12 7.98
N SER A 285 -18.23 -50.63 8.66
CA SER A 285 -18.06 -50.07 10.04
C SER A 285 -16.61 -49.60 10.17
N LEU A 286 -16.35 -48.51 10.92
CA LEU A 286 -15.00 -47.96 11.21
C LEU A 286 -14.34 -47.32 9.97
N GLY A 287 -13.68 -46.15 10.03
CA GLY A 287 -13.55 -45.15 11.09
C GLY A 287 -13.17 -43.80 10.47
N LYS A 288 -13.37 -42.68 11.18
CA LYS A 288 -12.88 -41.37 10.75
C LYS A 288 -11.42 -41.18 11.19
N GLU A 289 -10.54 -40.89 10.25
CA GLU A 289 -9.22 -40.26 10.40
C GLU A 289 -8.83 -39.87 8.95
N SER A 290 -9.19 -38.66 8.49
CA SER A 290 -8.33 -37.46 8.48
C SER A 290 -7.14 -37.56 7.52
N ASN A 291 -7.42 -37.35 6.22
CA ASN A 291 -6.37 -37.05 5.24
C ASN A 291 -5.88 -35.60 5.47
N GLU A 292 -4.63 -35.45 5.86
CA GLU A 292 -3.93 -34.16 5.88
C GLU A 292 -3.27 -33.96 4.51
N LYS A 293 -3.53 -32.81 3.89
CA LYS A 293 -2.84 -32.35 2.68
C LYS A 293 -1.48 -31.76 3.07
N PRO A 294 -0.48 -31.74 2.18
CA PRO A 294 0.70 -30.92 2.38
C PRO A 294 0.45 -29.46 1.93
N ALA A 295 1.46 -28.56 1.94
CA ALA A 295 1.26 -27.11 1.82
C ALA A 295 2.31 -26.36 0.95
N GLU A 296 1.82 -25.60 -0.03
CA GLU A 296 2.54 -24.76 -1.01
C GLU A 296 3.39 -23.62 -0.37
N SER A 297 4.24 -22.96 -1.17
CA SER A 297 4.99 -21.76 -0.75
C SER A 297 4.09 -20.55 -0.58
N VAL A 298 4.41 -19.71 0.39
CA VAL A 298 3.54 -18.59 0.74
C VAL A 298 3.60 -17.49 -0.33
N GLU A 299 4.75 -17.25 -0.97
CA GLU A 299 4.81 -16.34 -2.14
C GLU A 299 4.12 -16.97 -3.37
N ASP A 300 4.30 -18.28 -3.60
CA ASP A 300 3.79 -18.93 -4.82
C ASP A 300 2.31 -19.30 -4.74
N THR A 301 1.74 -19.46 -3.54
CA THR A 301 0.27 -19.53 -3.34
C THR A 301 -0.35 -18.24 -3.81
N ALA A 302 0.13 -17.10 -3.30
CA ALA A 302 -0.38 -15.78 -3.62
C ALA A 302 -0.28 -15.45 -5.11
N ASP A 303 0.90 -15.61 -5.71
CA ASP A 303 1.11 -15.37 -7.15
C ASP A 303 0.28 -16.35 -8.03
N GLY A 304 -0.09 -17.52 -7.51
CA GLY A 304 -0.90 -18.54 -8.19
C GLY A 304 -2.43 -18.41 -8.04
N LEU A 305 -2.94 -17.44 -7.26
CA LEU A 305 -4.36 -17.26 -6.94
C LEU A 305 -5.06 -16.24 -7.87
N ARG A 306 -6.28 -16.55 -8.32
CA ARG A 306 -7.08 -15.62 -9.14
C ARG A 306 -7.82 -14.63 -8.26
N TYR A 307 -7.24 -13.45 -8.06
CA TYR A 307 -7.90 -12.36 -7.31
C TYR A 307 -9.20 -11.89 -7.99
N PRO A 308 -10.22 -11.46 -7.22
CA PRO A 308 -11.53 -11.09 -7.78
C PRO A 308 -11.46 -10.01 -8.87
N MET A 309 -12.37 -10.11 -9.85
CA MET A 309 -12.58 -9.12 -10.93
C MET A 309 -12.79 -7.67 -10.44
N LEU A 310 -13.07 -7.49 -9.15
CA LEU A 310 -13.11 -6.22 -8.42
C LEU A 310 -12.14 -6.31 -7.24
N SER A 311 -10.99 -5.63 -7.33
CA SER A 311 -10.15 -5.40 -6.14
C SER A 311 -10.70 -4.18 -5.41
N PHE A 312 -10.79 -4.29 -4.08
CA PHE A 312 -11.31 -3.27 -3.19
C PHE A 312 -10.21 -2.63 -2.34
N TYR A 313 -8.95 -2.65 -2.79
CA TYR A 313 -7.85 -2.05 -2.04
C TYR A 313 -8.13 -0.57 -1.75
N ASN A 314 -7.92 -0.15 -0.50
CA ASN A 314 -7.87 1.26 -0.14
C ASN A 314 -6.54 1.86 -0.61
N THR A 315 -6.54 3.14 -0.97
CA THR A 315 -5.32 3.83 -1.42
C THR A 315 -5.07 5.14 -0.66
N ASP A 316 -4.43 6.13 -1.30
CA ASP A 316 -4.14 7.44 -0.70
C ASP A 316 -5.41 8.19 -0.24
N MET A 317 -5.23 9.17 0.64
CA MET A 317 -6.31 9.98 1.20
C MET A 317 -6.00 11.48 1.24
N ALA A 318 -7.02 12.29 1.04
CA ALA A 318 -6.94 13.75 1.03
C ALA A 318 -7.88 14.39 2.07
N PHE A 319 -7.51 15.56 2.58
CA PHE A 319 -8.24 16.26 3.63
C PHE A 319 -8.52 17.71 3.27
N ARG A 320 -9.73 18.18 3.56
CA ARG A 320 -10.11 19.61 3.49
C ARG A 320 -10.98 19.99 4.68
N ASP A 321 -10.54 20.94 5.49
CA ASP A 321 -11.24 21.39 6.71
C ASP A 321 -11.52 20.23 7.67
N ASN A 322 -12.75 19.72 7.68
CA ASN A 322 -13.21 18.56 8.44
C ASN A 322 -13.69 17.41 7.52
N LEU A 323 -13.43 17.48 6.22
CA LEU A 323 -13.69 16.41 5.25
C LEU A 323 -12.41 15.58 5.07
N LEU A 324 -12.54 14.26 5.14
CA LEU A 324 -11.56 13.27 4.72
C LEU A 324 -12.14 12.51 3.52
N VAL A 325 -11.35 12.30 2.47
CA VAL A 325 -11.68 11.41 1.36
C VAL A 325 -10.61 10.33 1.26
N THR A 326 -11.01 9.06 1.30
CA THR A 326 -10.11 7.91 1.11
C THR A 326 -10.32 7.31 -0.28
N GLY A 327 -9.23 7.17 -1.05
CA GLY A 327 -9.21 6.52 -2.35
C GLY A 327 -9.35 4.99 -2.26
N SER A 328 -9.70 4.37 -3.39
CA SER A 328 -9.77 2.93 -3.56
C SER A 328 -9.84 2.53 -5.03
N TYR A 329 -9.38 1.31 -5.34
CA TYR A 329 -9.49 0.71 -6.67
C TYR A 329 -10.94 0.64 -7.19
N HIS A 330 -11.92 0.65 -6.27
CA HIS A 330 -13.35 0.58 -6.55
C HIS A 330 -14.06 1.96 -6.62
N GLY A 331 -13.39 3.05 -6.20
CA GLY A 331 -14.02 4.36 -6.05
C GLY A 331 -13.40 5.19 -4.92
N PHE A 332 -14.22 5.89 -4.14
CA PHE A 332 -13.74 6.63 -2.96
C PHE A 332 -14.84 6.76 -1.89
N ASN A 333 -14.43 6.99 -0.65
CA ASN A 333 -15.33 7.21 0.48
C ASN A 333 -15.10 8.59 1.09
N LEU A 334 -16.18 9.31 1.42
CA LEU A 334 -16.15 10.62 2.05
C LEU A 334 -16.56 10.51 3.52
N TYR A 335 -15.77 11.09 4.41
CA TYR A 335 -15.97 11.08 5.85
C TYR A 335 -15.99 12.50 6.42
N GLN A 336 -16.91 12.77 7.33
CA GLN A 336 -16.93 13.98 8.14
C GLN A 336 -16.19 13.72 9.46
N LEU A 337 -15.12 14.48 9.73
CA LEU A 337 -14.38 14.44 10.99
C LEU A 337 -15.11 15.23 12.09
N ASP A 338 -15.18 14.66 13.28
CA ASP A 338 -15.64 15.36 14.50
C ASP A 338 -14.55 16.27 15.10
N GLU A 339 -14.86 16.94 16.23
CA GLU A 339 -13.91 17.83 16.92
C GLU A 339 -12.66 17.11 17.47
N ARG A 340 -12.67 15.78 17.55
CA ARG A 340 -11.55 14.94 17.97
C ARG A 340 -10.79 14.33 16.78
N GLY A 341 -11.19 14.66 15.55
CA GLY A 341 -10.65 14.07 14.32
C GLY A 341 -11.21 12.69 13.99
N LEU A 342 -12.25 12.21 14.68
CA LEU A 342 -12.81 10.88 14.40
C LEU A 342 -13.75 10.94 13.18
N PRO A 343 -13.54 10.10 12.14
CA PRO A 343 -14.36 10.12 10.94
C PRO A 343 -15.74 9.49 11.16
N SER A 344 -16.73 10.03 10.47
CA SER A 344 -18.07 9.47 10.29
C SER A 344 -18.39 9.42 8.81
N LEU A 345 -18.70 8.23 8.28
CA LEU A 345 -18.96 8.03 6.85
C LEU A 345 -20.13 8.90 6.39
N ALA A 346 -19.88 9.81 5.45
CA ALA A 346 -20.87 10.66 4.84
C ALA A 346 -21.46 10.00 3.58
N THR A 347 -20.63 9.42 2.70
CA THR A 347 -21.05 8.81 1.42
C THR A 347 -19.97 7.90 0.85
N SER A 348 -20.38 6.85 0.16
CA SER A 348 -19.53 5.93 -0.58
C SER A 348 -19.77 6.11 -2.08
N VAL A 349 -18.74 6.38 -2.87
CA VAL A 349 -18.84 6.62 -4.33
C VAL A 349 -18.20 5.47 -5.08
N VAL A 350 -19.02 4.61 -5.68
CA VAL A 350 -18.58 3.48 -6.49
C VAL A 350 -18.32 3.96 -7.92
N CYS A 351 -17.06 3.89 -8.35
CA CYS A 351 -16.65 4.20 -9.71
C CYS A 351 -15.34 3.46 -10.04
N PRO A 352 -15.41 2.16 -10.38
CA PRO A 352 -14.22 1.31 -10.52
C PRO A 352 -13.20 1.83 -11.54
N GLY A 353 -11.93 1.57 -11.28
CA GLY A 353 -10.83 2.05 -12.12
C GLY A 353 -9.43 1.59 -11.74
N GLY A 354 -9.20 1.09 -10.52
CA GLY A 354 -7.85 0.82 -10.03
C GLY A 354 -7.08 2.09 -9.65
N GLN A 355 -6.09 1.95 -8.78
CA GLN A 355 -5.49 3.05 -8.02
C GLN A 355 -6.57 3.80 -7.24
N GLY A 356 -7.00 4.96 -7.72
CA GLY A 356 -8.02 5.76 -7.05
C GLY A 356 -7.46 6.76 -6.05
N ASP A 357 -6.16 7.08 -6.13
CA ASP A 357 -5.54 8.14 -5.34
C ASP A 357 -6.21 9.49 -5.60
N VAL A 358 -6.32 10.31 -4.56
CA VAL A 358 -7.20 11.48 -4.52
C VAL A 358 -6.50 12.77 -4.11
N SER A 359 -6.89 13.89 -4.73
CA SER A 359 -6.58 15.25 -4.27
C SER A 359 -7.82 16.14 -4.27
N ILE A 360 -7.92 17.07 -3.33
CA ILE A 360 -9.02 18.03 -3.19
C ILE A 360 -8.50 19.44 -3.50
N ILE A 361 -9.21 20.20 -4.34
CA ILE A 361 -8.98 21.64 -4.56
C ILE A 361 -10.32 22.37 -4.59
N GLY A 362 -10.61 23.09 -3.50
CA GLY A 362 -11.93 23.72 -3.30
C GLY A 362 -13.03 22.65 -3.24
N ASP A 363 -14.03 22.78 -4.10
CA ASP A 363 -15.13 21.81 -4.22
C ASP A 363 -14.89 20.75 -5.33
N LEU A 364 -13.67 20.67 -5.89
CA LEU A 364 -13.29 19.63 -6.84
C LEU A 364 -12.45 18.54 -6.16
N LEU A 365 -12.78 17.29 -6.46
CA LEU A 365 -11.96 16.11 -6.17
C LEU A 365 -11.36 15.59 -7.49
N ILE A 366 -10.06 15.32 -7.48
CA ILE A 366 -9.29 14.74 -8.56
C ILE A 366 -8.98 13.29 -8.16
N MET A 367 -9.17 12.32 -9.07
CA MET A 367 -8.97 10.90 -8.80
C MET A 367 -8.17 10.22 -9.92
N SER A 368 -7.10 9.51 -9.56
CA SER A 368 -6.32 8.65 -10.45
C SER A 368 -7.12 7.42 -10.90
N VAL A 369 -7.00 7.04 -12.17
CA VAL A 369 -7.55 5.79 -12.72
C VAL A 369 -6.54 5.17 -13.67
N GLU A 370 -6.13 3.93 -13.39
CA GLU A 370 -5.12 3.26 -14.19
C GLU A 370 -5.61 2.10 -15.06
N GLN A 371 -6.44 1.23 -14.48
CA GLN A 371 -6.67 -0.11 -15.02
C GLN A 371 -7.58 -0.09 -16.23
N THR A 372 -7.35 -1.03 -17.15
CA THR A 372 -8.10 -1.17 -18.40
C THR A 372 -9.60 -1.45 -18.20
N ARG A 373 -10.02 -1.96 -17.03
CA ARG A 373 -11.43 -2.17 -16.66
C ARG A 373 -12.19 -0.88 -16.36
N GLY A 374 -11.51 0.26 -16.18
CA GLY A 374 -12.15 1.55 -15.91
C GLY A 374 -13.06 1.98 -17.06
N ARG A 375 -14.23 2.53 -16.73
CA ARG A 375 -15.20 3.07 -17.69
C ARG A 375 -15.42 4.57 -17.51
N LEU A 376 -15.75 5.28 -18.59
CA LEU A 376 -16.07 6.71 -18.55
C LEU A 376 -17.36 7.03 -17.76
N ASP A 377 -18.27 6.05 -17.67
CA ASP A 377 -19.60 6.15 -17.05
C ASP A 377 -19.70 5.53 -15.64
N CYS A 378 -18.57 5.15 -15.03
CA CYS A 378 -18.52 4.39 -13.76
C CYS A 378 -19.26 3.04 -13.77
N GLY A 379 -19.53 2.43 -14.94
CA GLY A 379 -20.19 1.12 -15.03
C GLY A 379 -19.43 0.00 -14.29
N LEU A 380 -20.17 -0.94 -13.71
CA LEU A 380 -19.62 -2.06 -12.92
C LEU A 380 -19.30 -3.29 -13.78
N GLN A 381 -19.84 -3.36 -15.00
CA GLN A 381 -19.74 -4.47 -15.93
C GLN A 381 -18.32 -4.71 -16.52
N GLY A 382 -17.34 -3.86 -16.16
CA GLY A 382 -15.99 -3.89 -16.73
C GLY A 382 -15.97 -3.66 -18.24
N LEU A 383 -14.85 -4.04 -18.86
CA LEU A 383 -14.64 -4.04 -20.30
C LEU A 383 -13.73 -5.22 -20.68
N MET A 384 -14.18 -6.04 -21.65
CA MET A 384 -13.45 -7.24 -22.09
C MET A 384 -12.73 -7.04 -23.44
N ASP A 385 -13.16 -6.06 -24.24
CA ASP A 385 -12.54 -5.76 -25.53
C ASP A 385 -11.15 -5.15 -25.36
N ASP A 386 -10.26 -5.43 -26.32
CA ASP A 386 -8.90 -4.86 -26.41
C ASP A 386 -8.89 -3.34 -26.68
N VAL A 387 -9.90 -2.85 -27.40
CA VAL A 387 -10.08 -1.45 -27.81
C VAL A 387 -11.52 -1.07 -27.54
N SER A 388 -11.77 -0.03 -26.76
CA SER A 388 -13.15 0.40 -26.45
C SER A 388 -13.28 1.91 -26.23
N GLU A 389 -14.23 2.51 -26.93
CA GLU A 389 -14.68 3.90 -26.75
C GLU A 389 -15.28 4.16 -25.35
N GLU A 390 -15.67 3.11 -24.63
CA GLU A 390 -16.20 3.21 -23.27
C GLU A 390 -15.10 3.21 -22.19
N ARG A 391 -13.86 2.85 -22.55
CA ARG A 391 -12.74 2.71 -21.62
C ARG A 391 -12.28 4.04 -21.06
N PHE A 392 -11.94 4.06 -19.76
CA PHE A 392 -11.30 5.19 -19.12
C PHE A 392 -10.00 4.79 -18.39
N ARG A 393 -8.91 5.51 -18.68
CA ARG A 393 -7.64 5.53 -17.93
C ARG A 393 -7.09 6.96 -17.94
N GLY A 394 -6.70 7.50 -16.79
CA GLY A 394 -6.28 8.88 -16.63
C GLY A 394 -6.95 9.52 -15.40
N ILE A 395 -7.23 10.82 -15.45
CA ILE A 395 -7.75 11.58 -14.30
C ILE A 395 -9.27 11.79 -14.40
N ARG A 396 -10.02 11.36 -13.37
CA ARG A 396 -11.43 11.77 -13.17
C ARG A 396 -11.50 13.02 -12.29
N ILE A 397 -12.52 13.85 -12.54
CA ILE A 397 -12.77 15.09 -11.78
C ILE A 397 -14.23 15.09 -11.32
N PHE A 398 -14.45 15.18 -10.01
CA PHE A 398 -15.75 15.21 -9.38
C PHE A 398 -16.02 16.55 -8.69
N ASP A 399 -17.25 17.04 -8.79
CA ASP A 399 -17.79 18.09 -7.93
C ASP A 399 -18.28 17.43 -6.63
N ILE A 400 -17.71 17.88 -5.51
CA ILE A 400 -18.00 17.43 -4.14
C ILE A 400 -18.59 18.54 -3.27
N SER A 401 -19.07 19.65 -3.87
CA SER A 401 -19.77 20.74 -3.16
C SER A 401 -20.97 20.24 -2.35
N ASN A 402 -21.63 19.18 -2.82
CA ASN A 402 -22.51 18.34 -2.02
C ASN A 402 -21.89 16.96 -1.82
N ILE A 403 -21.20 16.77 -0.70
CA ILE A 403 -20.55 15.50 -0.32
C ILE A 403 -21.49 14.29 -0.30
N ASN A 404 -22.81 14.49 -0.20
CA ASN A 404 -23.81 13.42 -0.17
C ASN A 404 -24.29 12.99 -1.57
N LEU A 405 -23.91 13.72 -2.61
CA LEU A 405 -24.20 13.38 -4.01
C LEU A 405 -23.10 13.92 -4.93
N PRO A 406 -21.87 13.37 -4.87
CA PRO A 406 -20.79 13.75 -5.79
C PRO A 406 -21.16 13.48 -7.26
N ILE A 407 -20.70 14.35 -8.16
CA ILE A 407 -21.00 14.29 -9.60
C ILE A 407 -19.69 14.33 -10.39
N GLN A 408 -19.49 13.40 -11.32
CA GLN A 408 -18.36 13.48 -12.26
C GLN A 408 -18.59 14.66 -13.21
N VAL A 409 -17.68 15.64 -13.23
CA VAL A 409 -17.80 16.89 -14.00
C VAL A 409 -16.74 17.04 -15.09
N GLY A 410 -15.65 16.28 -15.00
CA GLY A 410 -14.60 16.23 -16.01
C GLY A 410 -13.86 14.89 -16.00
N ALA A 411 -13.15 14.62 -17.08
CA ALA A 411 -12.28 13.45 -17.20
C ALA A 411 -11.20 13.72 -18.26
N VAL A 412 -9.96 13.28 -18.02
CA VAL A 412 -8.83 13.40 -18.96
C VAL A 412 -8.30 12.01 -19.25
N GLN A 413 -8.44 11.56 -20.50
CA GLN A 413 -7.85 10.31 -20.97
C GLN A 413 -6.35 10.50 -21.20
N THR A 414 -5.53 9.60 -20.66
CA THR A 414 -4.07 9.60 -20.86
C THR A 414 -3.62 8.29 -21.52
N CYS A 415 -2.46 8.31 -22.17
CA CYS A 415 -1.95 7.15 -22.92
C CYS A 415 -1.49 5.98 -22.04
N ARG A 416 -1.21 6.24 -20.76
CA ARG A 416 -0.70 5.27 -19.79
C ARG A 416 -1.50 5.22 -18.49
N GLY A 417 -2.70 5.79 -18.48
CA GLY A 417 -3.50 5.96 -17.27
C GLY A 417 -2.94 7.02 -16.31
N SER A 418 -3.51 7.05 -15.12
CA SER A 418 -3.02 7.80 -13.97
C SER A 418 -2.79 6.78 -12.87
N HIS A 419 -1.53 6.55 -12.55
CA HIS A 419 -1.12 5.82 -11.36
C HIS A 419 -1.30 6.77 -10.16
N THR A 420 -0.42 7.77 -10.05
CA THR A 420 -0.57 8.92 -9.15
C THR A 420 -0.76 10.23 -9.91
N HIS A 421 -1.16 11.28 -9.19
CA HIS A 421 -1.22 12.64 -9.70
C HIS A 421 -0.87 13.67 -8.62
N SER A 422 -0.31 14.80 -9.03
CA SER A 422 0.25 15.79 -8.10
C SER A 422 -0.24 17.20 -8.45
N VAL A 423 -0.87 17.89 -7.51
CA VAL A 423 -1.37 19.26 -7.74
C VAL A 423 -0.22 20.27 -7.63
N VAL A 424 0.32 20.67 -8.77
CA VAL A 424 1.50 21.57 -8.88
C VAL A 424 1.14 23.01 -8.50
N ALA A 425 0.01 23.49 -9.01
CA ALA A 425 -0.47 24.86 -8.79
C ALA A 425 -2.00 24.90 -8.92
N GLY A 426 -2.68 25.65 -8.06
CA GLY A 426 -4.12 25.85 -8.16
C GLY A 426 -4.76 26.25 -6.83
N PRO A 427 -5.77 27.14 -6.83
CA PRO A 427 -6.27 27.94 -7.96
C PRO A 427 -5.23 28.98 -8.45
N THR A 428 -4.97 29.01 -9.76
CA THR A 428 -4.19 30.09 -10.39
C THR A 428 -5.01 31.38 -10.49
N HIS A 429 -4.38 32.51 -10.83
CA HIS A 429 -5.08 33.80 -10.99
C HIS A 429 -6.18 33.77 -12.06
N ASP A 430 -6.03 32.92 -13.09
CA ASP A 430 -6.98 32.70 -14.18
C ASP A 430 -7.96 31.54 -13.91
N GLY A 431 -8.01 31.04 -12.67
CA GLY A 431 -9.03 30.08 -12.21
C GLY A 431 -8.80 28.65 -12.69
N LYS A 432 -7.55 28.20 -12.71
CA LYS A 432 -7.15 26.84 -13.14
C LYS A 432 -6.41 26.07 -12.06
N ILE A 433 -6.29 24.77 -12.28
CA ILE A 433 -5.43 23.85 -11.56
C ILE A 433 -4.48 23.22 -12.58
N ILE A 434 -3.19 23.12 -12.24
CA ILE A 434 -2.16 22.43 -12.99
C ILE A 434 -1.79 21.17 -12.22
N VAL A 435 -1.83 20.03 -12.90
CA VAL A 435 -1.61 18.70 -12.34
C VAL A 435 -0.53 17.99 -13.15
N TYR A 436 0.42 17.35 -12.49
CA TYR A 436 1.29 16.35 -13.12
C TYR A 436 0.65 14.98 -12.96
N ASN A 437 0.65 14.20 -14.03
CA ASN A 437 0.12 12.83 -14.07
C ASN A 437 1.24 11.83 -14.35
N SER A 438 1.40 10.88 -13.44
CA SER A 438 2.28 9.72 -13.57
C SER A 438 1.47 8.52 -14.05
N GLY A 439 1.68 8.02 -15.27
CA GLY A 439 1.05 6.79 -15.76
C GLY A 439 2.10 5.68 -15.91
N THR A 440 1.92 4.55 -15.21
CA THR A 440 2.93 3.47 -15.17
C THR A 440 2.55 2.28 -16.05
N SER A 441 1.25 2.01 -16.22
CA SER A 441 0.76 0.93 -17.08
C SER A 441 1.00 1.17 -18.59
N SER A 442 0.73 0.13 -19.39
CA SER A 442 1.10 0.04 -20.80
C SER A 442 0.49 1.14 -21.69
N VAL A 443 1.23 1.51 -22.74
CA VAL A 443 0.77 2.45 -23.76
C VAL A 443 -0.46 1.85 -24.47
N ARG A 444 -1.53 2.64 -24.60
CA ARG A 444 -2.73 2.23 -25.35
C ARG A 444 -2.41 1.97 -26.82
N LYS A 445 -3.19 1.10 -27.44
CA LYS A 445 -3.21 0.93 -28.90
C LYS A 445 -3.64 2.23 -29.59
N GLU A 446 -3.02 2.55 -30.72
CA GLU A 446 -3.33 3.76 -31.51
C GLU A 446 -4.79 3.77 -32.01
N GLU A 447 -5.41 2.59 -32.19
CA GLU A 447 -6.83 2.46 -32.51
C GLU A 447 -7.78 2.89 -31.37
N GLU A 448 -7.34 2.84 -30.12
CA GLU A 448 -8.12 3.34 -28.97
C GLU A 448 -7.87 4.83 -28.74
N LEU A 449 -6.63 5.30 -28.91
CA LEU A 449 -6.28 6.71 -28.77
C LEU A 449 -5.07 7.06 -29.65
N ALA A 450 -5.33 7.65 -30.81
CA ALA A 450 -4.35 7.86 -31.90
C ALA A 450 -3.14 8.76 -31.56
N SER A 451 -3.09 9.38 -30.38
CA SER A 451 -1.91 10.08 -29.87
C SER A 451 -0.93 9.17 -29.12
N CYS A 452 -1.29 7.92 -28.85
CA CYS A 452 -0.53 7.01 -28.00
C CYS A 452 0.44 6.16 -28.82
N ILE A 453 1.56 6.77 -29.17
CA ILE A 453 2.64 6.10 -29.88
C ILE A 453 3.48 5.29 -28.88
N ASP A 454 3.65 3.99 -29.14
CA ASP A 454 4.51 3.10 -28.36
C ASP A 454 6.01 3.38 -28.65
N GLY A 455 6.92 2.71 -27.93
CA GLY A 455 8.38 2.91 -27.96
C GLY A 455 9.10 2.51 -29.25
N THR A 456 8.57 2.85 -30.43
CA THR A 456 9.22 2.63 -31.73
C THR A 456 10.59 3.33 -31.76
N PRO A 457 11.71 2.61 -32.03
CA PRO A 457 13.05 3.19 -31.96
C PRO A 457 13.23 4.42 -32.87
N GLY A 458 13.47 5.58 -32.25
CA GLY A 458 13.67 6.85 -32.95
C GLY A 458 12.40 7.67 -33.21
N ASP A 459 11.23 7.26 -32.70
CA ASP A 459 10.04 8.10 -32.68
C ASP A 459 9.96 8.92 -31.38
N ASP A 460 10.35 10.19 -31.47
CA ASP A 460 10.31 11.09 -30.32
C ASP A 460 8.88 11.35 -29.79
N ARG A 461 7.83 10.94 -30.50
CA ARG A 461 6.42 11.14 -30.09
C ARG A 461 5.92 10.09 -29.10
N THR A 462 6.76 9.14 -28.68
CA THR A 462 6.37 8.09 -27.74
C THR A 462 5.79 8.64 -26.42
N ALA A 463 4.80 7.92 -25.87
CA ALA A 463 4.20 8.21 -24.56
C ALA A 463 5.08 7.76 -23.36
N LEU A 464 6.19 7.06 -23.63
CA LEU A 464 7.22 6.72 -22.64
C LEU A 464 8.14 7.94 -22.38
N PHE A 465 8.87 7.94 -21.25
CA PHE A 465 9.87 8.97 -20.91
C PHE A 465 9.28 10.39 -20.79
N ARG A 466 8.02 10.51 -20.34
CA ARG A 466 7.28 11.78 -20.22
C ARG A 466 6.48 11.86 -18.94
N ILE A 467 6.17 13.09 -18.52
CA ILE A 467 5.14 13.40 -17.51
C ILE A 467 4.03 14.15 -18.25
N ASP A 468 2.77 13.77 -18.06
CA ASP A 468 1.64 14.51 -18.63
C ASP A 468 1.32 15.72 -17.75
N VAL A 469 1.30 16.92 -18.33
CA VAL A 469 0.89 18.17 -17.67
C VAL A 469 -0.55 18.47 -18.04
N ILE A 470 -1.43 18.48 -17.05
CA ILE A 470 -2.88 18.63 -17.22
C ILE A 470 -3.34 19.98 -16.68
N GLU A 471 -4.11 20.71 -17.49
CA GLU A 471 -4.80 21.95 -17.12
C GLU A 471 -6.27 21.65 -16.85
N ILE A 472 -6.77 22.00 -15.66
CA ILE A 472 -8.18 21.87 -15.24
C ILE A 472 -8.76 23.28 -15.00
N PRO A 473 -9.66 23.79 -15.84
CA PRO A 473 -10.38 25.04 -15.59
C PRO A 473 -11.43 24.85 -14.49
N ILE A 474 -11.33 25.58 -13.37
CA ILE A 474 -12.24 25.41 -12.22
C ILE A 474 -13.69 25.77 -12.58
N ALA A 475 -13.88 26.79 -13.42
CA ALA A 475 -15.20 27.23 -13.86
C ALA A 475 -15.87 26.28 -14.88
N ASP A 476 -15.12 25.37 -15.50
CA ASP A 476 -15.63 24.36 -16.44
C ASP A 476 -14.67 23.15 -16.52
N PRO A 477 -14.72 22.24 -15.52
CA PRO A 477 -13.81 21.08 -15.47
C PRO A 477 -13.97 20.11 -16.64
N SER A 478 -15.07 20.21 -17.41
CA SER A 478 -15.27 19.39 -18.61
C SER A 478 -14.28 19.72 -19.74
N LYS A 479 -13.60 20.87 -19.65
CA LYS A 479 -12.54 21.30 -20.57
C LYS A 479 -11.13 20.92 -20.10
N ALA A 480 -11.00 20.11 -19.05
CA ALA A 480 -9.71 19.61 -18.60
C ALA A 480 -9.00 18.82 -19.72
N ARG A 481 -7.68 19.00 -19.83
CA ARG A 481 -6.89 18.40 -20.92
C ARG A 481 -5.40 18.38 -20.59
N ILE A 482 -4.68 17.45 -21.23
CA ILE A 482 -3.22 17.53 -21.34
C ILE A 482 -2.86 18.78 -22.16
N VAL A 483 -1.93 19.59 -21.67
CA VAL A 483 -1.44 20.82 -22.34
C VAL A 483 0.01 20.71 -22.81
N ASP A 484 0.82 19.86 -22.16
CA ASP A 484 2.16 19.47 -22.58
C ASP A 484 2.45 18.07 -22.01
N SER A 485 3.44 17.37 -22.57
CA SER A 485 3.94 16.09 -22.04
C SER A 485 5.49 16.08 -22.03
N PRO A 486 6.18 16.86 -21.18
CA PRO A 486 7.61 17.09 -21.29
C PRO A 486 8.47 15.84 -21.12
N ALA A 487 9.53 15.73 -21.93
CA ALA A 487 10.45 14.60 -21.97
C ALA A 487 11.53 14.67 -20.86
N VAL A 488 11.12 14.65 -19.59
CA VAL A 488 12.00 14.97 -18.45
C VAL A 488 13.15 13.96 -18.21
N PHE A 489 13.06 12.77 -18.80
CA PHE A 489 14.07 11.70 -18.70
C PHE A 489 15.14 11.79 -19.80
N ALA A 490 14.96 12.67 -20.78
CA ALA A 490 15.88 12.82 -21.90
C ALA A 490 17.26 13.31 -21.44
N ASP A 491 18.32 12.84 -22.11
CA ASP A 491 19.67 13.34 -21.88
C ASP A 491 19.77 14.77 -22.46
N PRO A 492 20.12 15.79 -21.66
CA PRO A 492 20.07 17.19 -22.08
C PRO A 492 21.12 17.57 -23.13
N ASN A 493 22.12 16.71 -23.38
CA ASN A 493 23.20 16.99 -24.33
C ASN A 493 22.92 16.38 -25.72
N SER A 494 22.37 15.17 -25.75
CA SER A 494 22.11 14.37 -26.96
C SER A 494 20.65 14.37 -27.40
N GLY A 495 19.71 14.73 -26.52
CA GLY A 495 18.27 14.65 -26.75
C GLY A 495 17.68 13.24 -26.67
N SER A 496 18.49 12.21 -26.40
CA SER A 496 18.03 10.81 -26.27
C SER A 496 17.00 10.67 -25.16
N LEU A 497 15.74 10.36 -25.49
CA LEU A 497 14.62 10.20 -24.53
C LEU A 497 14.93 9.21 -23.40
N ALA A 498 15.52 8.06 -23.74
CA ALA A 498 16.09 7.10 -22.78
C ALA A 498 17.49 7.58 -22.33
N GLY A 499 17.53 8.73 -21.65
CA GLY A 499 18.74 9.43 -21.19
C GLY A 499 19.11 9.20 -19.72
N LEU A 500 18.44 8.24 -19.09
CA LEU A 500 18.67 7.75 -17.73
C LEU A 500 19.05 6.27 -17.80
N TRP A 501 18.47 5.42 -16.95
CA TRP A 501 18.72 3.99 -16.94
C TRP A 501 17.92 3.25 -18.02
N ARG A 502 18.55 2.25 -18.65
CA ARG A 502 17.95 1.46 -19.74
C ARG A 502 17.40 0.10 -19.28
N GLY A 503 17.49 -0.20 -17.99
CA GLY A 503 17.21 -1.50 -17.40
C GLY A 503 18.44 -2.40 -17.37
N GLY A 504 18.48 -3.33 -16.41
CA GLY A 504 19.50 -4.38 -16.31
C GLY A 504 20.11 -4.53 -14.91
N ASP A 505 21.06 -5.45 -14.83
CA ASP A 505 21.81 -5.81 -13.61
C ASP A 505 22.77 -4.70 -13.12
N HIS A 506 22.88 -4.55 -11.80
CA HIS A 506 23.82 -3.65 -11.10
C HIS A 506 25.04 -4.37 -10.48
N GLY A 507 25.14 -5.70 -10.66
CA GLY A 507 26.19 -6.63 -10.23
C GLY A 507 25.68 -7.77 -9.33
N ASP A 508 26.50 -8.82 -9.18
CA ASP A 508 26.21 -10.11 -8.52
C ASP A 508 25.48 -10.07 -7.14
N ASP A 509 25.53 -8.96 -6.40
CA ASP A 509 24.89 -8.74 -5.09
C ASP A 509 23.72 -7.71 -5.14
N THR A 510 23.10 -7.51 -6.31
CA THR A 510 22.05 -6.48 -6.53
C THR A 510 20.93 -6.99 -7.44
N GLN A 511 19.77 -6.33 -7.44
CA GLN A 511 18.64 -6.71 -8.29
C GLN A 511 18.74 -6.05 -9.69
N GLU A 512 18.23 -6.75 -10.71
CA GLU A 512 17.91 -6.11 -11.99
C GLU A 512 16.82 -5.04 -11.80
N THR A 513 17.12 -3.81 -12.20
CA THR A 513 16.17 -2.68 -12.13
C THR A 513 15.51 -2.42 -13.48
N TYR A 514 14.27 -1.94 -13.45
CA TYR A 514 13.53 -1.58 -14.65
C TYR A 514 14.11 -0.35 -15.35
N ARG A 515 13.86 -0.25 -16.66
CA ARG A 515 14.15 0.96 -17.45
C ARG A 515 13.45 2.17 -16.81
N THR A 516 14.14 3.32 -16.75
CA THR A 516 13.52 4.55 -16.22
C THR A 516 12.72 5.27 -17.30
N ASP A 517 11.47 4.87 -17.50
CA ASP A 517 10.53 5.44 -18.48
C ASP A 517 9.24 6.07 -17.91
N GLN A 518 9.07 6.03 -16.59
CA GLN A 518 8.02 6.73 -15.82
C GLN A 518 8.51 7.08 -14.42
N CYS A 519 7.88 8.09 -13.83
CA CYS A 519 7.83 8.25 -12.39
C CYS A 519 6.63 7.49 -11.83
N HIS A 520 6.79 6.92 -10.63
CA HIS A 520 5.68 6.36 -9.87
C HIS A 520 4.96 7.52 -9.17
N ASP A 521 5.66 8.19 -8.25
CA ASP A 521 5.21 9.41 -7.58
C ASP A 521 6.06 10.62 -7.99
N ILE A 522 5.43 11.79 -7.97
CA ILE A 522 6.12 13.09 -8.10
C ILE A 522 5.64 14.00 -6.98
N THR A 523 6.40 14.14 -5.91
CA THR A 523 6.06 15.06 -4.84
C THR A 523 6.48 16.47 -5.20
N VAL A 524 5.53 17.41 -5.21
CA VAL A 524 5.79 18.81 -5.52
C VAL A 524 6.00 19.63 -4.25
N PHE A 525 6.93 20.59 -4.32
CA PHE A 525 7.21 21.58 -3.27
C PHE A 525 7.15 23.00 -3.89
N PRO A 526 5.94 23.50 -4.23
CA PRO A 526 5.79 24.66 -5.11
C PRO A 526 6.42 25.95 -4.54
N SER A 527 6.48 26.09 -3.22
CA SER A 527 7.07 27.27 -2.57
C SER A 527 8.59 27.44 -2.77
N ALA A 528 9.30 26.37 -3.12
CA ALA A 528 10.72 26.39 -3.47
C ALA A 528 10.96 26.23 -4.98
N ASN A 529 9.89 26.13 -5.78
CA ASN A 529 9.92 25.73 -7.19
C ASN A 529 10.60 24.37 -7.44
N LEU A 530 10.49 23.42 -6.51
CA LEU A 530 11.08 22.08 -6.63
C LEU A 530 9.99 21.00 -6.74
N ALA A 531 10.34 19.89 -7.39
CA ALA A 531 9.62 18.62 -7.23
C ALA A 531 10.62 17.45 -7.19
N ALA A 532 10.26 16.37 -6.51
CA ALA A 532 11.04 15.14 -6.44
C ALA A 532 10.23 14.00 -7.06
N GLY A 533 10.76 13.42 -8.14
CA GLY A 533 10.20 12.21 -8.74
C GLY A 533 10.88 10.97 -8.17
N ALA A 534 10.09 10.05 -7.62
CA ALA A 534 10.51 8.68 -7.41
C ALA A 534 10.12 7.90 -8.68
N CYS A 535 11.12 7.47 -9.44
CA CYS A 535 10.90 6.97 -10.78
C CYS A 535 11.56 5.62 -10.99
N SER A 536 10.92 4.75 -11.78
CA SER A 536 11.22 3.32 -12.01
C SER A 536 12.66 2.80 -11.82
N GLY A 537 13.71 3.56 -12.16
CA GLY A 537 15.11 3.27 -11.78
C GLY A 537 15.93 4.47 -11.24
N ASN A 538 15.32 5.60 -10.92
CA ASN A 538 15.97 6.83 -10.45
C ASN A 538 15.13 7.67 -9.48
N GLY A 539 15.79 8.22 -8.45
CA GLY A 539 15.33 9.43 -7.77
C GLY A 539 15.72 10.67 -8.58
N ILE A 540 14.79 11.57 -8.86
CA ILE A 540 14.99 12.73 -9.74
C ILE A 540 14.58 14.03 -9.03
N LEU A 541 15.41 15.06 -9.12
CA LEU A 541 15.09 16.42 -8.67
C LEU A 541 14.74 17.30 -9.88
N PHE A 542 13.57 17.95 -9.83
CA PHE A 542 13.05 18.82 -10.87
C PHE A 542 12.95 20.28 -10.43
N ASP A 543 13.21 21.20 -11.36
CA ASP A 543 12.80 22.60 -11.31
C ASP A 543 11.38 22.71 -11.90
N ILE A 544 10.47 23.33 -11.15
CA ILE A 544 9.07 23.59 -11.52
C ILE A 544 8.74 25.09 -11.50
N THR A 545 9.75 25.97 -11.65
CA THR A 545 9.58 27.43 -11.73
C THR A 545 8.61 27.83 -12.86
N ASP A 546 8.63 27.10 -13.98
CA ASP A 546 7.50 27.04 -14.92
C ASP A 546 6.75 25.71 -14.68
N PRO A 547 5.58 25.71 -14.01
CA PRO A 547 4.83 24.49 -13.71
C PRO A 547 4.18 23.86 -14.95
N LEU A 548 4.31 24.46 -16.13
CA LEU A 548 3.96 23.83 -17.40
C LEU A 548 5.13 23.09 -18.05
N LYS A 549 6.36 23.34 -17.58
CA LYS A 549 7.61 22.85 -18.19
C LYS A 549 8.63 22.44 -17.14
N PRO A 550 8.34 21.38 -16.35
CA PRO A 550 9.33 20.79 -15.44
C PRO A 550 10.62 20.44 -16.17
N THR A 551 11.77 20.75 -15.54
CA THR A 551 13.09 20.36 -16.07
C THR A 551 13.92 19.67 -14.99
N ARG A 552 14.78 18.73 -15.38
CA ARG A 552 15.61 17.94 -14.47
C ARG A 552 16.84 18.73 -14.02
N ILE A 553 17.00 18.90 -12.70
CA ILE A 553 18.18 19.51 -12.06
C ILE A 553 19.26 18.43 -11.80
N ASP A 554 18.83 17.29 -11.27
CA ASP A 554 19.70 16.19 -10.88
C ASP A 554 18.95 14.85 -10.89
N ALA A 555 19.70 13.75 -10.92
CA ALA A 555 19.14 12.41 -10.75
C ALA A 555 20.19 11.47 -10.14
N VAL A 556 19.71 10.52 -9.32
CA VAL A 556 20.51 9.52 -8.62
C VAL A 556 20.02 8.11 -8.90
N THR A 557 20.89 7.14 -8.66
CA THR A 557 20.62 5.70 -8.63
C THR A 557 21.16 5.16 -7.31
N ASP A 558 20.47 4.19 -6.73
CA ASP A 558 20.90 3.48 -5.54
C ASP A 558 20.94 1.98 -5.89
N LYS A 559 21.92 1.27 -5.35
CA LYS A 559 22.10 -0.18 -5.59
C LYS A 559 21.24 -1.04 -4.67
N GLY A 560 20.75 -0.47 -3.56
CA GLY A 560 19.82 -1.13 -2.66
C GLY A 560 18.36 -0.98 -3.08
N PHE A 561 18.08 -0.14 -4.10
CA PHE A 561 16.73 0.12 -4.60
C PHE A 561 16.42 -0.79 -5.79
N ALA A 562 15.24 -1.40 -5.79
CA ALA A 562 14.70 -2.08 -6.97
C ALA A 562 13.69 -1.20 -7.73
N TYR A 563 12.91 -0.40 -7.00
CA TYR A 563 11.85 0.41 -7.58
C TYR A 563 11.56 1.65 -6.73
N TRP A 564 11.94 2.83 -7.24
CA TRP A 564 11.73 4.08 -6.52
C TRP A 564 10.25 4.44 -6.53
N HIS A 565 9.65 4.41 -5.35
CA HIS A 565 8.22 4.47 -5.17
C HIS A 565 7.71 5.89 -4.90
N SER A 566 8.12 6.48 -3.77
CA SER A 566 7.73 7.84 -3.39
C SER A 566 8.88 8.68 -2.83
N ALA A 567 8.66 10.00 -2.80
CA ALA A 567 9.64 10.99 -2.38
C ALA A 567 8.99 11.99 -1.43
N THR A 568 9.63 12.30 -0.31
CA THR A 568 9.12 13.27 0.68
C THR A 568 10.20 14.27 1.04
N PHE A 569 9.93 15.56 0.84
CA PHE A 569 10.76 16.64 1.34
C PHE A 569 10.60 16.82 2.84
N ASN A 570 11.68 17.27 3.51
CA ASN A 570 11.55 17.84 4.85
C ASN A 570 10.87 19.22 4.81
N ASN A 571 10.55 19.78 5.99
CA ASN A 571 9.72 20.99 6.10
C ASN A 571 10.34 22.23 5.40
N GLU A 572 11.67 22.30 5.34
CA GLU A 572 12.42 23.38 4.69
C GLU A 572 12.69 23.15 3.20
N GLY A 573 12.37 21.97 2.64
CA GLY A 573 12.68 21.62 1.26
C GLY A 573 14.19 21.46 0.98
N THR A 574 14.98 21.13 2.01
CA THR A 574 16.44 20.99 1.94
C THR A 574 16.92 19.54 1.98
N LYS A 575 16.03 18.59 2.25
CA LYS A 575 16.28 17.14 2.25
C LYS A 575 15.14 16.43 1.53
N ILE A 576 15.42 15.25 0.96
CA ILE A 576 14.43 14.32 0.44
C ILE A 576 14.70 12.93 1.03
N LEU A 577 13.64 12.30 1.52
CA LEU A 577 13.57 10.87 1.77
C LEU A 577 12.91 10.22 0.56
N PHE A 578 13.58 9.24 -0.06
CA PHE A 578 13.00 8.39 -1.10
C PHE A 578 12.70 7.01 -0.53
N THR A 579 11.59 6.42 -0.93
CA THR A 579 11.15 5.05 -0.54
C THR A 579 11.41 4.07 -1.68
N ASP A 580 11.74 2.82 -1.34
CA ASP A 580 11.95 1.71 -2.28
C ASP A 580 10.82 0.70 -2.14
N GLU A 581 10.05 0.47 -3.21
CA GLU A 581 9.04 -0.60 -3.24
C GLU A 581 9.67 -1.95 -3.61
N TRP A 582 10.59 -2.42 -2.77
CA TRP A 582 11.25 -3.71 -2.98
C TRP A 582 10.25 -4.86 -3.01
N GLY A 583 10.27 -5.65 -4.08
CA GLY A 583 9.30 -6.72 -4.31
C GLY A 583 7.95 -6.28 -4.89
N GLY A 584 7.75 -4.99 -5.21
CA GLY A 584 6.57 -4.49 -5.90
C GLY A 584 5.26 -4.68 -5.12
N GLY A 585 5.32 -4.50 -3.80
CA GLY A 585 4.15 -4.54 -2.93
C GLY A 585 3.60 -5.93 -2.61
N GLY A 586 3.86 -6.96 -3.43
CA GLY A 586 3.28 -8.30 -3.25
C GLY A 586 4.02 -9.21 -2.28
N ARG A 587 5.32 -8.98 -2.02
CA ARG A 587 6.26 -10.03 -1.57
C ARG A 587 6.78 -9.84 -0.15
N ALA A 588 7.17 -10.92 0.51
CA ALA A 588 7.74 -10.92 1.86
C ALA A 588 9.22 -10.51 1.83
N ARG A 589 9.49 -9.25 2.22
CA ARG A 589 10.76 -8.58 1.92
C ARG A 589 11.39 -7.87 3.14
N CYS A 590 10.95 -8.27 4.33
CA CYS A 590 11.54 -7.92 5.63
C CYS A 590 11.91 -9.18 6.42
N ARG A 591 12.31 -10.26 5.75
CA ARG A 591 12.64 -11.54 6.39
C ARG A 591 13.96 -11.43 7.14
N ALA A 592 14.20 -12.31 8.11
CA ALA A 592 15.34 -12.22 9.03
C ALA A 592 16.74 -12.29 8.34
N TRP A 593 16.81 -12.78 7.10
CA TRP A 593 18.04 -12.83 6.28
C TRP A 593 18.10 -11.78 5.16
N ASP A 594 17.03 -11.00 4.93
CA ASP A 594 17.03 -9.95 3.91
C ASP A 594 17.99 -8.81 4.34
N PRO A 595 18.88 -8.31 3.47
CA PRO A 595 19.76 -7.20 3.78
C PRO A 595 19.01 -5.95 4.24
N MET A 596 19.46 -5.34 5.34
CA MET A 596 18.82 -4.15 5.95
C MET A 596 18.90 -2.88 5.08
N ASN A 597 19.60 -2.95 3.94
CA ASN A 597 19.73 -1.89 2.94
C ASN A 597 18.97 -2.19 1.62
N TRP A 598 18.18 -3.26 1.56
CA TRP A 598 17.25 -3.58 0.47
C TRP A 598 15.81 -3.26 0.92
N GLY A 599 14.98 -2.60 0.10
CA GLY A 599 13.67 -2.13 0.56
C GLY A 599 13.77 -1.15 1.72
N ALA A 600 14.82 -0.33 1.70
CA ALA A 600 15.12 0.67 2.72
C ALA A 600 14.93 2.07 2.12
N ASP A 601 14.42 3.00 2.91
CA ASP A 601 14.42 4.41 2.54
C ASP A 601 15.86 4.91 2.37
N ALA A 602 16.07 5.85 1.46
CA ALA A 602 17.34 6.55 1.29
C ALA A 602 17.17 8.06 1.50
N ILE A 603 17.99 8.63 2.38
CA ILE A 603 17.93 10.03 2.79
C ILE A 603 19.03 10.83 2.08
N TYR A 604 18.63 11.87 1.37
CA TYR A 604 19.49 12.77 0.61
C TYR A 604 19.33 14.22 1.10
N ASP A 605 20.45 14.92 1.29
CA ASP A 605 20.43 16.40 1.41
C ASP A 605 20.52 17.03 0.03
N ILE A 606 19.84 18.17 -0.19
CA ILE A 606 19.97 19.00 -1.38
C ILE A 606 21.06 20.05 -1.14
N VAL A 607 22.21 19.89 -1.80
CA VAL A 607 23.37 20.80 -1.69
C VAL A 607 23.69 21.37 -3.06
N ASP A 608 23.61 22.68 -3.23
CA ASP A 608 23.83 23.38 -4.51
C ASP A 608 23.04 22.79 -5.71
N GLY A 609 21.81 22.32 -5.43
CA GLY A 609 20.93 21.66 -6.41
C GLY A 609 21.30 20.21 -6.72
N LYS A 610 22.17 19.57 -5.92
CA LYS A 610 22.56 18.16 -6.05
C LYS A 610 22.06 17.30 -4.90
N LEU A 611 21.65 16.08 -5.24
CA LEU A 611 21.20 15.07 -4.28
C LEU A 611 22.41 14.38 -3.66
N VAL A 612 22.67 14.64 -2.38
CA VAL A 612 23.83 14.09 -1.65
C VAL A 612 23.37 13.07 -0.62
N PHE A 613 23.53 11.78 -0.96
CA PHE A 613 23.24 10.64 -0.11
C PHE A 613 23.85 10.75 1.30
N LYS A 614 23.08 10.36 2.34
CA LYS A 614 23.50 10.42 3.74
C LYS A 614 23.39 9.09 4.48
N SER A 615 22.25 8.43 4.43
CA SER A 615 21.98 7.17 5.13
C SER A 615 20.74 6.47 4.58
N ASN A 616 20.57 5.20 4.95
CA ASN A 616 19.34 4.45 4.73
C ASN A 616 18.59 4.22 6.05
N TYR A 617 17.28 4.01 5.96
CA TYR A 617 16.43 3.56 7.06
C TYR A 617 15.54 2.40 6.62
N LYS A 618 15.43 1.36 7.45
CA LYS A 618 14.46 0.27 7.31
C LYS A 618 13.95 -0.09 8.72
N ILE A 619 12.72 -0.56 8.82
CA ILE A 619 12.17 -1.03 10.10
C ILE A 619 13.02 -2.17 10.67
N PRO A 620 13.30 -2.19 11.99
CA PRO A 620 14.13 -3.23 12.61
C PRO A 620 13.35 -4.53 12.93
N ALA A 621 12.13 -4.67 12.40
CA ALA A 621 11.23 -5.80 12.60
C ALA A 621 11.43 -6.85 11.51
N PRO A 622 12.04 -8.02 11.80
CA PRO A 622 11.98 -9.15 10.89
C PRO A 622 10.58 -9.77 10.90
N GLN A 623 10.09 -10.12 9.72
CA GLN A 623 8.74 -10.64 9.47
C GLN A 623 8.75 -12.04 8.85
N VAL A 624 7.60 -12.72 8.86
CA VAL A 624 7.40 -14.05 8.28
C VAL A 624 6.98 -13.97 6.80
N GLU A 625 6.93 -15.11 6.10
CA GLU A 625 6.67 -15.15 4.65
C GLU A 625 5.19 -14.92 4.25
N THR A 626 4.27 -14.88 5.22
CA THR A 626 2.87 -14.44 5.03
C THR A 626 2.69 -12.91 5.10
N GLU A 627 3.76 -12.16 5.38
CA GLU A 627 3.76 -10.70 5.50
C GLU A 627 4.43 -10.05 4.28
N ASN A 628 3.64 -9.47 3.36
CA ASN A 628 4.20 -8.63 2.29
C ASN A 628 4.75 -7.35 2.93
N CYS A 629 6.07 -7.12 2.84
CA CYS A 629 6.71 -6.04 3.61
C CYS A 629 7.47 -5.06 2.73
N VAL A 630 6.97 -3.83 2.67
CA VAL A 630 7.62 -2.77 1.89
C VAL A 630 7.24 -1.37 2.36
N ALA A 631 8.15 -0.41 2.16
CA ALA A 631 7.92 1.00 2.41
C ALA A 631 6.90 1.59 1.42
N HIS A 632 5.95 2.39 1.91
CA HIS A 632 4.94 3.07 1.09
C HIS A 632 4.69 4.50 1.61
N ASN A 633 3.56 5.10 1.21
CA ASN A 633 3.31 6.54 1.33
C ASN A 633 3.21 7.07 2.77
N GLY A 634 3.88 8.20 2.99
CA GLY A 634 4.00 8.86 4.30
C GLY A 634 3.96 10.38 4.20
N ALA A 635 4.02 11.07 5.35
CA ALA A 635 4.10 12.53 5.41
C ALA A 635 4.90 13.04 6.60
N ILE A 636 5.34 14.31 6.52
CA ILE A 636 6.00 14.98 7.64
C ILE A 636 5.03 15.26 8.80
N ILE A 637 5.48 15.06 10.03
CA ILE A 637 4.82 15.53 11.26
C ILE A 637 5.48 16.88 11.63
N PRO A 638 4.75 18.01 11.57
CA PRO A 638 5.35 19.35 11.64
C PRO A 638 5.64 19.78 13.10
N VAL A 639 6.61 19.14 13.74
CA VAL A 639 7.17 19.59 15.03
C VAL A 639 8.14 20.76 14.77
N PRO A 640 8.04 21.90 15.50
CA PRO A 640 8.95 23.02 15.30
C PRO A 640 10.41 22.60 15.44
N GLY A 641 11.23 22.91 14.43
CA GLY A 641 12.68 22.66 14.44
C GLY A 641 13.13 21.23 14.14
N ARG A 642 12.22 20.28 13.88
CA ARG A 642 12.58 18.86 13.68
C ARG A 642 12.01 18.27 12.40
N ASP A 643 12.79 17.40 11.78
CA ASP A 643 12.37 16.61 10.64
C ASP A 643 11.85 15.25 11.13
N ILE A 644 10.53 15.11 11.20
CA ILE A 644 9.85 13.87 11.61
C ILE A 644 8.96 13.42 10.46
N PHE A 645 9.02 12.15 10.10
CA PHE A 645 8.23 11.52 9.04
C PHE A 645 7.44 10.36 9.63
N VAL A 646 6.17 10.24 9.27
CA VAL A 646 5.38 9.02 9.50
C VAL A 646 5.20 8.30 8.18
N GLN A 647 5.42 6.99 8.20
CA GLN A 647 5.51 6.14 7.02
C GLN A 647 4.58 4.95 7.13
N ALA A 648 3.88 4.64 6.04
CA ALA A 648 3.18 3.39 5.85
C ALA A 648 4.17 2.28 5.46
N TRP A 649 4.00 1.11 6.06
CA TRP A 649 4.63 -0.13 5.59
C TRP A 649 3.51 -1.14 5.27
N TYR A 650 3.63 -1.80 4.12
CA TYR A 650 2.82 -2.99 3.84
C TYR A 650 3.22 -4.07 4.85
N GLN A 651 2.22 -4.73 5.43
CA GLN A 651 2.17 -5.57 6.65
C GLN A 651 3.12 -5.31 7.85
N GLY A 652 4.18 -4.50 7.77
CA GLY A 652 5.00 -4.00 8.90
C GLY A 652 4.52 -2.67 9.50
N GLY A 653 3.25 -2.34 9.25
CA GLY A 653 2.52 -1.32 10.01
C GLY A 653 2.86 0.13 9.69
N ILE A 654 3.16 0.89 10.73
CA ILE A 654 3.45 2.32 10.73
C ILE A 654 4.75 2.55 11.48
N SER A 655 5.72 3.20 10.84
CA SER A 655 6.92 3.70 11.50
C SER A 655 6.93 5.22 11.55
N VAL A 656 7.28 5.79 12.70
CA VAL A 656 7.52 7.23 12.86
C VAL A 656 9.00 7.43 13.10
N ILE A 657 9.67 8.05 12.14
CA ILE A 657 11.11 8.31 12.18
C ILE A 657 11.42 9.78 12.40
N GLU A 658 12.52 10.04 13.09
CA GLU A 658 13.10 11.38 13.20
C GLU A 658 14.46 11.41 12.52
N PHE A 659 14.65 12.35 11.59
CA PHE A 659 15.78 12.42 10.66
C PHE A 659 16.37 13.85 10.56
N THR A 660 16.30 14.62 11.65
CA THR A 660 16.88 15.98 11.72
C THR A 660 18.40 15.91 11.52
N ASP A 661 19.05 14.84 11.99
CA ASP A 661 20.35 14.39 11.44
C ASP A 661 20.12 13.35 10.33
N SER A 662 20.29 13.78 9.07
CA SER A 662 20.14 12.94 7.88
C SER A 662 21.06 11.72 7.85
N LYS A 663 22.08 11.63 8.71
CA LYS A 663 23.01 10.49 8.80
C LYS A 663 22.58 9.45 9.83
N LYS A 664 21.61 9.78 10.69
CA LYS A 664 21.22 8.96 11.83
C LYS A 664 19.71 9.04 12.10
N PRO A 665 18.86 8.60 11.14
CA PRO A 665 17.44 8.44 11.38
C PRO A 665 17.20 7.48 12.55
N ILE A 666 16.18 7.76 13.36
CA ILE A 666 15.78 6.92 14.50
C ILE A 666 14.27 6.70 14.50
N GLU A 667 13.83 5.46 14.74
CA GLU A 667 12.43 5.14 15.03
C GLU A 667 12.07 5.67 16.43
N ILE A 668 11.03 6.52 16.49
CA ILE A 668 10.57 7.17 17.73
C ILE A 668 9.17 6.72 18.18
N ALA A 669 8.36 6.18 17.27
CA ALA A 669 7.09 5.54 17.55
C ALA A 669 6.77 4.52 16.44
N TYR A 670 5.95 3.53 16.75
CA TYR A 670 5.43 2.60 15.75
C TYR A 670 4.05 2.06 16.15
N PHE A 671 3.34 1.53 15.17
CA PHE A 671 2.18 0.65 15.34
C PHE A 671 2.28 -0.48 14.32
N ASP A 672 2.00 -1.71 14.72
CA ASP A 672 2.07 -2.86 13.83
C ASP A 672 1.05 -3.95 14.19
N ARG A 673 0.74 -4.81 13.23
CA ARG A 673 -0.14 -5.98 13.40
C ARG A 673 0.50 -7.22 12.80
N GLY A 674 0.23 -8.37 13.40
CA GLY A 674 0.51 -9.65 12.75
C GLY A 674 -0.20 -9.81 11.39
N PRO A 675 0.21 -10.82 10.61
CA PRO A 675 -0.24 -11.00 9.23
C PRO A 675 -1.76 -11.10 9.11
N LEU A 676 -2.29 -10.84 7.92
CA LEU A 676 -3.72 -11.01 7.62
C LEU A 676 -4.19 -12.46 7.83
N ASP A 677 -3.32 -13.42 7.55
CA ASP A 677 -3.57 -14.86 7.61
C ASP A 677 -2.31 -15.63 8.08
N GLU A 678 -2.50 -16.80 8.69
CA GLU A 678 -1.40 -17.61 9.26
C GLU A 678 -0.68 -18.47 8.20
N GLU A 679 -1.36 -18.80 7.09
CA GLU A 679 -0.89 -19.76 6.08
C GLU A 679 -0.74 -19.12 4.68
N VAL A 680 -1.41 -18.00 4.39
CA VAL A 680 -1.47 -17.38 3.05
C VAL A 680 -0.92 -15.95 3.03
N LEU A 681 -0.05 -15.64 2.06
CA LEU A 681 0.41 -14.28 1.79
C LEU A 681 -0.72 -13.50 1.10
N LEU A 682 -1.20 -12.46 1.76
CA LEU A 682 -2.19 -11.54 1.23
C LEU A 682 -1.62 -10.13 1.23
N THR A 683 -1.79 -9.40 0.13
CA THR A 683 -1.40 -7.98 0.07
C THR A 683 -2.16 -7.17 1.11
N GLY A 684 -1.47 -6.72 2.16
CA GLY A 684 -2.06 -6.07 3.34
C GLY A 684 -1.19 -4.99 3.96
N GLY A 685 -1.61 -4.49 5.12
CA GLY A 685 -0.96 -3.38 5.83
C GLY A 685 -1.36 -2.01 5.28
N PHE A 686 -0.58 -0.98 5.58
CA PHE A 686 -0.95 0.40 5.29
C PHE A 686 -0.51 0.82 3.88
N TRP A 687 -1.46 1.30 3.08
CA TRP A 687 -1.16 1.98 1.81
C TRP A 687 -0.61 3.38 2.07
N SER A 688 -1.30 4.19 2.87
CA SER A 688 -0.84 5.54 3.18
C SER A 688 -1.03 5.87 4.64
N VAL A 689 -0.10 6.62 5.21
CA VAL A 689 -0.20 7.16 6.57
C VAL A 689 0.15 8.64 6.59
N TYR A 690 -0.82 9.47 6.98
CA TYR A 690 -0.66 10.92 6.95
C TYR A 690 -1.03 11.60 8.27
N TYR A 691 -0.27 12.64 8.62
CA TYR A 691 -0.56 13.50 9.76
C TYR A 691 -1.52 14.62 9.38
N TYR A 692 -2.64 14.75 10.10
CA TYR A 692 -3.60 15.83 9.90
C TYR A 692 -4.19 16.34 11.23
N GLN A 693 -4.00 17.63 11.50
CA GLN A 693 -4.55 18.37 12.66
C GLN A 693 -4.36 17.70 14.03
N GLY A 694 -3.29 16.91 14.23
CA GLY A 694 -2.97 16.29 15.52
C GLY A 694 -3.18 14.78 15.60
N ALA A 695 -3.83 14.19 14.61
CA ALA A 695 -3.96 12.74 14.47
C ALA A 695 -3.15 12.24 13.28
N ILE A 696 -2.81 10.95 13.33
CA ILE A 696 -2.22 10.19 12.24
C ILE A 696 -3.32 9.28 11.70
N TYR A 697 -3.57 9.32 10.40
CA TYR A 697 -4.59 8.51 9.73
C TYR A 697 -3.90 7.52 8.80
N GLY A 698 -4.26 6.24 8.89
CA GLY A 698 -3.71 5.18 8.05
C GLY A 698 -4.80 4.47 7.26
N THR A 699 -4.71 4.45 5.92
CA THR A 699 -5.54 3.58 5.08
C THR A 699 -4.89 2.21 4.98
N GLU A 700 -5.53 1.22 5.59
CA GLU A 700 -5.11 -0.18 5.51
C GLU A 700 -5.76 -0.82 4.28
N ILE A 701 -4.96 -1.49 3.46
CA ILE A 701 -5.31 -2.03 2.13
C ILE A 701 -6.57 -2.90 2.17
N VAL A 702 -6.74 -3.71 3.21
CA VAL A 702 -7.82 -4.70 3.37
C VAL A 702 -8.74 -4.33 4.54
N ARG A 703 -8.17 -4.00 5.70
CA ARG A 703 -8.88 -3.86 6.99
C ARG A 703 -9.76 -2.61 7.04
N GLY A 704 -9.28 -1.46 6.55
CA GLY A 704 -10.05 -0.20 6.56
C GLY A 704 -9.24 1.06 6.84
N LEU A 705 -9.69 1.86 7.82
CA LEU A 705 -9.11 3.17 8.17
C LEU A 705 -8.84 3.22 9.67
N ASP A 706 -7.58 3.42 10.05
CA ASP A 706 -7.15 3.58 11.44
C ASP A 706 -6.76 5.03 11.73
N ILE A 707 -6.98 5.44 12.97
CA ILE A 707 -6.69 6.78 13.47
C ILE A 707 -5.90 6.66 14.77
N PHE A 708 -4.76 7.34 14.85
CA PHE A 708 -3.84 7.31 15.97
C PHE A 708 -3.53 8.72 16.48
N GLU A 709 -3.05 8.81 17.72
CA GLU A 709 -2.35 9.99 18.23
C GLU A 709 -0.96 9.63 18.78
N LEU A 710 -0.04 10.59 18.75
CA LEU A 710 1.27 10.48 19.38
C LEU A 710 1.15 10.71 20.89
N LEU A 711 1.89 9.91 21.66
CA LEU A 711 1.99 10.04 23.12
C LEU A 711 3.33 10.68 23.52
N PRO A 712 3.36 11.51 24.58
CA PRO A 712 4.62 12.02 25.14
C PRO A 712 5.55 10.87 25.53
N SER A 713 6.82 10.98 25.14
CA SER A 713 7.86 9.97 25.32
C SER A 713 9.21 10.61 25.63
N ARG A 714 10.27 9.81 25.71
CA ARG A 714 11.66 10.34 25.79
C ARG A 714 12.09 11.09 24.52
N TYR A 715 11.42 10.86 23.40
CA TYR A 715 11.76 11.43 22.09
C TYR A 715 10.94 12.67 21.72
N LEU A 716 9.70 12.76 22.21
CA LEU A 716 8.76 13.84 21.94
C LEU A 716 8.07 14.28 23.23
N SER A 717 8.20 15.57 23.58
CA SER A 717 7.47 16.13 24.71
C SER A 717 6.00 16.41 24.37
N LEU A 718 5.18 16.63 25.40
CA LEU A 718 3.81 17.11 25.20
C LEU A 718 3.77 18.47 24.50
N ASN A 719 4.71 19.38 24.78
CA ASN A 719 4.74 20.68 24.11
C ASN A 719 5.09 20.55 22.62
N GLU A 720 5.95 19.60 22.23
CA GLU A 720 6.25 19.32 20.82
C GLU A 720 5.03 18.76 20.08
N ILE A 721 4.32 17.81 20.69
CA ILE A 721 3.09 17.21 20.13
C ILE A 721 1.99 18.27 19.98
N GLU A 722 1.74 19.09 21.01
CA GLU A 722 0.75 20.17 20.95
C GLU A 722 1.19 21.32 20.04
N ALA A 723 2.49 21.58 19.88
CA ALA A 723 2.98 22.55 18.90
C ALA A 723 2.76 22.07 17.46
N ALA A 724 2.91 20.78 17.17
CA ALA A 724 2.59 20.24 15.83
C ALA A 724 1.11 20.42 15.45
N LYS A 725 0.20 20.34 16.42
CA LYS A 725 -1.24 20.63 16.23
C LYS A 725 -1.52 22.08 15.83
N LEU A 726 -0.61 23.00 16.15
CA LEU A 726 -0.72 24.43 15.80
C LEU A 726 -0.06 24.77 14.45
N ALA A 727 0.55 23.80 13.77
CA ALA A 727 1.19 24.03 12.48
C ALA A 727 0.15 24.41 11.40
N TYR A 728 0.52 25.32 10.51
CA TYR A 728 -0.27 25.71 9.34
C TYR A 728 0.65 25.92 8.12
N PRO A 729 0.20 25.58 6.90
CA PRO A 729 1.00 25.82 5.70
C PRO A 729 1.19 27.33 5.47
N ILE A 730 2.39 27.73 5.03
CA ILE A 730 2.72 29.14 4.79
C ILE A 730 1.96 29.76 3.60
N VAL A 731 1.45 28.92 2.70
CA VAL A 731 0.74 29.29 1.47
C VAL A 731 -0.46 28.36 1.30
N GLY A 732 -1.57 28.87 0.76
CA GLY A 732 -2.78 28.10 0.52
C GLY A 732 -3.73 28.02 1.73
N PRO A 733 -4.75 27.13 1.69
CA PRO A 733 -5.71 26.96 2.77
C PRO A 733 -5.06 26.34 4.02
N LYS A 734 -5.41 26.84 5.21
CA LYS A 734 -4.82 26.37 6.48
C LYS A 734 -5.14 24.92 6.86
N LYS A 735 -6.18 24.34 6.25
CA LYS A 735 -6.69 23.00 6.51
C LYS A 735 -6.89 22.26 5.19
N LEU A 736 -5.78 22.03 4.48
CA LEU A 736 -5.74 21.25 3.25
C LEU A 736 -4.53 20.31 3.34
N PHE A 737 -4.74 19.04 2.99
CA PHE A 737 -3.66 18.09 2.76
C PHE A 737 -4.01 17.29 1.50
N ASN A 738 -3.08 17.22 0.56
CA ASN A 738 -3.15 16.37 -0.61
C ASN A 738 -1.89 15.49 -0.65
N PRO A 739 -2.03 14.19 -0.96
CA PRO A 739 -0.92 13.33 -1.36
C PRO A 739 0.00 14.01 -2.39
N GLN A 740 1.31 13.72 -2.29
CA GLN A 740 2.36 14.24 -3.17
C GLN A 740 2.39 15.79 -3.35
N GLN A 741 1.73 16.56 -2.48
CA GLN A 741 1.75 18.04 -2.47
C GLN A 741 2.23 18.58 -1.12
N GLN A 742 3.46 19.11 -1.07
CA GLN A 742 4.05 19.64 0.15
C GLN A 742 4.18 21.17 0.13
N VAL A 743 3.88 21.78 1.28
CA VAL A 743 4.05 23.21 1.56
C VAL A 743 4.74 23.33 2.92
N PRO A 744 5.73 24.23 3.09
CA PRO A 744 6.36 24.46 4.39
C PRO A 744 5.31 24.81 5.45
N MET A 745 5.45 24.19 6.61
CA MET A 745 4.62 24.47 7.76
C MET A 745 5.30 25.54 8.63
N ALA A 746 4.47 26.44 9.16
CA ALA A 746 4.84 27.44 10.16
C ALA A 746 3.94 27.31 11.39
N TRP A 747 4.37 27.93 12.48
CA TRP A 747 3.71 27.88 13.78
C TRP A 747 3.35 29.29 14.25
N PRO A 748 2.34 29.45 15.11
CA PRO A 748 2.02 30.76 15.68
C PRO A 748 3.05 31.12 16.75
N ASP A 749 3.39 32.40 16.86
CA ASP A 749 4.32 32.86 17.91
C ASP A 749 3.59 32.88 19.27
N VAL A 750 3.57 31.74 19.97
CA VAL A 750 2.90 31.54 21.26
C VAL A 750 3.82 30.85 22.28
N PRO A 751 3.61 31.05 23.61
CA PRO A 751 4.45 30.44 24.64
C PRO A 751 4.58 28.91 24.56
N LEU A 752 3.56 28.20 24.07
CA LEU A 752 3.60 26.75 23.86
C LEU A 752 4.68 26.32 22.85
N VAL A 753 4.78 27.01 21.71
CA VAL A 753 5.80 26.76 20.68
C VAL A 753 7.19 27.13 21.22
N ALA A 754 7.29 28.19 22.03
CA ALA A 754 8.53 28.50 22.73
C ALA A 754 8.94 27.39 23.72
N SER A 755 8.00 26.80 24.46
CA SER A 755 8.26 25.66 25.36
C SER A 755 8.73 24.41 24.63
N ALA A 756 8.25 24.14 23.42
CA ALA A 756 8.72 23.00 22.61
C ALA A 756 10.23 23.08 22.33
N TYR A 757 10.75 24.27 21.98
CA TYR A 757 12.20 24.48 21.84
C TYR A 757 12.97 24.32 23.17
N ILE A 758 12.38 24.70 24.31
CA ILE A 758 13.01 24.49 25.62
C ILE A 758 13.13 23.00 25.95
N ASP A 759 12.11 22.21 25.63
CA ASP A 759 12.13 20.76 25.81
C ASP A 759 13.18 20.09 24.90
N GLN A 760 13.36 20.61 23.68
CA GLN A 760 14.43 20.19 22.76
C GLN A 760 15.83 20.53 23.31
N PHE A 761 16.04 21.77 23.77
CA PHE A 761 17.32 22.20 24.34
C PHE A 761 17.68 21.42 25.61
N GLU A 762 16.72 21.12 26.48
CA GLU A 762 16.95 20.27 27.66
C GLU A 762 17.31 18.84 27.24
N ARG A 763 16.55 18.23 26.31
CA ARG A 763 16.82 16.88 25.81
C ARG A 763 18.18 16.76 25.12
N ALA A 764 18.63 17.82 24.44
CA ALA A 764 19.95 17.91 23.84
C ALA A 764 21.08 18.15 24.87
N ASN A 765 20.76 18.40 26.15
CA ASN A 765 21.68 18.88 27.20
C ASN A 765 22.31 20.26 26.91
N ALA A 766 21.72 21.05 26.00
CA ALA A 766 22.14 22.41 25.67
C ALA A 766 21.85 23.43 26.79
N ILE A 767 20.94 23.07 27.71
CA ILE A 767 20.62 23.81 28.94
C ILE A 767 20.41 22.83 30.10
N SER A 768 20.59 23.31 31.33
CA SER A 768 20.27 22.52 32.53
C SER A 768 18.76 22.45 32.78
N SER A 769 18.27 21.39 33.41
CA SER A 769 16.86 21.27 33.85
C SER A 769 16.40 22.45 34.72
N VAL A 770 17.29 22.99 35.57
CA VAL A 770 17.00 24.17 36.41
C VAL A 770 16.75 25.41 35.54
N THR A 771 17.50 25.57 34.45
CA THR A 771 17.29 26.63 33.46
C THR A 771 15.99 26.40 32.70
N ALA A 772 15.75 25.17 32.22
CA ALA A 772 14.55 24.80 31.47
C ALA A 772 13.27 25.07 32.28
N ASP A 773 13.23 24.63 33.54
CA ASP A 773 12.10 24.86 34.44
C ASP A 773 11.89 26.35 34.75
N SER A 774 12.96 27.11 34.98
CA SER A 774 12.85 28.57 35.18
C SER A 774 12.24 29.25 33.95
N VAL A 775 12.68 28.90 32.74
CA VAL A 775 12.15 29.45 31.49
C VAL A 775 10.70 29.01 31.26
N ARG A 776 10.33 27.74 31.51
CA ARG A 776 8.93 27.28 31.43
C ARG A 776 8.02 28.07 32.38
N GLN A 777 8.45 28.29 33.62
CA GLN A 777 7.69 29.10 34.60
C GLN A 777 7.56 30.58 34.20
N LEU A 778 8.53 31.13 33.45
CA LEU A 778 8.43 32.46 32.84
C LEU A 778 7.45 32.48 31.66
N LEU A 779 7.52 31.49 30.76
CA LEU A 779 6.61 31.36 29.63
C LEU A 779 5.14 31.22 30.06
N LEU A 780 4.86 30.50 31.15
CA LEU A 780 3.51 30.34 31.73
C LEU A 780 2.89 31.65 32.24
N GLN A 781 3.68 32.70 32.52
CA GLN A 781 3.16 34.01 32.96
C GLN A 781 2.65 34.86 31.79
N ILE A 782 3.18 34.63 30.58
CA ILE A 782 2.91 35.47 29.41
C ILE A 782 1.42 35.52 29.02
N PRO A 783 0.67 34.41 28.93
CA PRO A 783 -0.74 34.45 28.49
C PRO A 783 -1.63 35.35 29.34
N GLU A 784 -1.41 35.40 30.66
CA GLU A 784 -2.19 36.25 31.56
C GLU A 784 -1.77 37.73 31.45
N TYR A 785 -0.50 38.04 31.18
CA TYR A 785 -0.08 39.41 30.88
C TYR A 785 -0.59 39.91 29.53
N VAL A 786 -0.61 39.07 28.49
CA VAL A 786 -1.22 39.39 27.20
C VAL A 786 -2.72 39.65 27.36
N LYS A 787 -3.44 38.80 28.09
CA LYS A 787 -4.87 38.96 28.38
C LYS A 787 -5.22 40.21 29.22
N GLN A 788 -4.23 40.75 29.95
CA GLN A 788 -4.35 41.98 30.75
C GLN A 788 -3.79 43.23 30.02
N ASP A 789 -3.43 43.12 28.73
CA ASP A 789 -2.79 44.15 27.90
C ASP A 789 -1.50 44.74 28.53
N LYS A 790 -0.74 43.92 29.27
CA LYS A 790 0.49 44.31 29.97
C LYS A 790 1.76 44.07 29.14
N SER A 791 1.83 44.71 27.97
CA SER A 791 2.97 44.59 27.03
C SER A 791 4.35 44.76 27.67
N PHE A 792 4.50 45.75 28.58
CA PHE A 792 5.75 45.99 29.30
C PHE A 792 6.20 44.81 30.19
N GLU A 793 5.26 44.11 30.84
CA GLU A 793 5.60 42.93 31.65
C GLU A 793 5.93 41.72 30.75
N VAL A 794 5.27 41.58 29.59
CA VAL A 794 5.62 40.57 28.56
C VAL A 794 7.06 40.77 28.06
N GLU A 795 7.45 42.00 27.69
CA GLU A 795 8.82 42.32 27.27
C GLU A 795 9.87 42.01 28.35
N LYS A 796 9.56 42.35 29.60
CA LYS A 796 10.42 42.11 30.76
C LYS A 796 10.62 40.61 31.05
N VAL A 797 9.56 39.81 30.93
CA VAL A 797 9.64 38.34 31.01
C VAL A 797 10.51 37.80 29.87
N ILE A 798 10.29 38.24 28.63
CA ILE A 798 11.06 37.81 27.46
C ILE A 798 12.55 38.21 27.57
N SER A 799 12.84 39.41 28.08
CA SER A 799 14.20 39.85 28.35
C SER A 799 14.89 39.00 29.42
N ARG A 800 14.14 38.51 30.41
CA ARG A 800 14.66 37.59 31.43
C ARG A 800 14.93 36.20 30.83
N ILE A 801 14.01 35.66 30.02
CA ILE A 801 14.21 34.39 29.31
C ILE A 801 15.48 34.44 28.45
N LYS A 802 15.66 35.50 27.67
CA LYS A 802 16.88 35.70 26.84
C LYS A 802 18.17 35.77 27.67
N LYS A 803 18.10 36.24 28.91
CA LYS A 803 19.24 36.26 29.84
C LYS A 803 19.51 34.88 30.46
N GLU A 804 18.48 34.11 30.78
CA GLU A 804 18.64 32.76 31.32
C GLU A 804 19.14 31.76 30.25
N LEU A 805 18.98 32.10 28.97
CA LEU A 805 19.46 31.35 27.81
C LEU A 805 20.64 32.01 27.09
N SER A 806 21.42 32.88 27.74
CA SER A 806 22.56 33.56 27.10
C SER A 806 23.73 32.63 26.74
N ASP A 807 23.85 31.51 27.46
CA ASP A 807 24.92 30.51 27.31
C ASP A 807 24.37 29.16 26.80
N VAL A 808 23.33 29.19 25.95
CA VAL A 808 22.74 27.96 25.35
C VAL A 808 23.68 27.35 24.31
N ASP A 809 24.01 26.07 24.47
CA ASP A 809 24.89 25.30 23.58
C ASP A 809 24.05 24.41 22.63
N ALA A 810 23.30 25.05 21.72
CA ALA A 810 22.40 24.41 20.77
C ALA A 810 22.66 24.91 19.33
N ASP A 811 22.05 24.23 18.35
CA ASP A 811 22.14 24.68 16.96
C ASP A 811 21.64 26.12 16.78
N GLN A 812 22.43 26.93 16.09
CA GLN A 812 22.19 28.36 15.98
C GLN A 812 20.91 28.68 15.19
N VAL A 813 20.46 27.80 14.28
CA VAL A 813 19.19 27.92 13.56
C VAL A 813 18.02 27.80 14.54
N ASP A 814 18.04 26.84 15.46
CA ASP A 814 16.97 26.63 16.44
C ASP A 814 16.95 27.71 17.53
N VAL A 815 18.12 28.15 18.00
CA VAL A 815 18.22 29.34 18.86
C VAL A 815 17.63 30.58 18.17
N ASN A 816 17.88 30.75 16.86
CA ASN A 816 17.31 31.84 16.07
C ASN A 816 15.80 31.69 15.85
N ARG A 817 15.29 30.47 15.63
CA ARG A 817 13.86 30.16 15.53
C ARG A 817 13.16 30.49 16.86
N PHE A 818 13.67 30.01 17.98
CA PHE A 818 13.17 30.32 19.32
C PHE A 818 13.17 31.83 19.62
N HIS A 819 14.26 32.55 19.32
CA HIS A 819 14.32 34.01 19.48
C HIS A 819 13.33 34.76 18.59
N ARG A 820 13.02 34.24 17.39
CA ARG A 820 11.97 34.77 16.51
C ARG A 820 10.59 34.59 17.15
N THR A 821 10.29 33.40 17.67
CA THR A 821 9.05 33.11 18.42
C THR A 821 8.86 34.05 19.60
N LEU A 822 9.89 34.25 20.44
CA LEU A 822 9.83 35.23 21.52
C LEU A 822 9.58 36.66 21.03
N LYS A 823 10.17 37.07 19.89
CA LYS A 823 9.94 38.41 19.31
C LYS A 823 8.50 38.56 18.80
N GLY A 824 7.93 37.51 18.19
CA GLY A 824 6.55 37.50 17.74
C GLY A 824 5.56 37.64 18.89
N ILE A 825 5.76 36.87 19.98
CA ILE A 825 4.97 36.97 21.23
C ILE A 825 4.95 38.42 21.76
N ALA A 826 6.12 39.08 21.85
CA ALA A 826 6.20 40.47 22.29
C ALA A 826 5.43 41.43 21.36
N SER A 827 5.55 41.21 20.04
CA SER A 827 4.93 42.06 19.02
C SER A 827 3.39 41.96 19.03
N GLN A 828 2.85 40.75 19.22
CA GLN A 828 1.40 40.54 19.38
C GLN A 828 0.85 41.31 20.58
N SER A 829 1.57 41.30 21.71
CA SER A 829 1.16 42.04 22.91
C SER A 829 1.17 43.57 22.76
N GLN A 830 1.90 44.11 21.78
CA GLN A 830 1.88 45.54 21.46
C GLN A 830 0.73 45.90 20.50
N ALA A 831 0.25 44.96 19.68
CA ALA A 831 -0.80 45.19 18.69
C ALA A 831 -2.22 45.19 19.27
N SER A 832 -2.39 44.81 20.54
CA SER A 832 -3.65 44.92 21.30
C SER A 832 -3.91 46.34 21.87
N ILE A 833 -2.97 47.27 21.68
CA ILE A 833 -3.01 48.67 22.18
C ILE A 833 -3.42 49.62 21.04
#